data_AF-A0A3B8PJR4-F1
#
_entry.id   AF-A0A3B8PJR4-F1
#
_cell.length_a   1.000
_cell.length_b   1.000
_cell.length_c   1.000
_cell.angle_alpha   90.00
_cell.angle_beta   90.00
_cell.angle_gamma   90.00
#
_symmetry.space_group_name_H-M   'P 1'
#
loop_
_entity.id
_entity.type
_entity.pdbx_description
1 polymer ?
#
loop_
_entity_poly.entity_id
_entity_poly.type
_entity_poly.pdbx_seq_one_letter_code
_entity_poly.pdbx_strand_id
1 'polypeptide(L)'
;MPATPSRRYLPLPWLVLVVGVALQAMFLQTVLSDRTLASQWFSTSTWSEVAGALGGMVDDESGEVRREVRYPALAGFLAVVSLVLLVSGSMVAGHRTGRGVRVEVSDWALRGWAWWLLPGAWELVRVAGVLAGSAWLEELAIRTVSLVGAMSLAGWLSAWLATAWPVGGRSLEATVSPGRRTWAMALAAVAVYTVCATAINWARYNNLLIPHGDSAMYEEHLWNTWHGKGFRSYLDDGRLFLGEHPQVAHLFLSPLYWIWPSHRMLELCESAALAAGALAVLRLTKRETRSDVLALFLAMAYLLAFPLHFLDIAIDGKTFRPISLGVPLLLWGIERWESGRVKTAALLLLLALAAKEDFCLVIAPLGACWAWRASRAAGGPDRLRRAWGIGIAAGGVGWLLLVLLVVIPAFRGDVPHYAQYFGELGGTPAAILGTSIQRPGLVLAKWSSPRTAFYALALLLPVGMLPLARAGRLAVAAPVFAMLCLLEFSTGDSPGQPVVPFHHFHAPLLPILYWAAAGGLGRLVDRNPASASRGGWFVLSAAAACGLFFSAGPLGLAFWDSGSDHHGATLLKTSRRAELFAEVESLVPVTARVFSTDFVHPRFTHHARSYDYSKYHRHSDAELTEPVAGQDYYIVIDVQHPYSTVQSVDDVLELKQDDGSWEVLRLVTDDSGTLYYIVLHRRPAS
;
A
#
# COMPACT_ATOMS: atom_id res chain seq x y z
N MET A 1 40.56 41.22 -29.83
CA MET A 1 39.99 40.47 -28.68
C MET A 1 38.65 41.10 -28.31
N PRO A 2 37.51 40.42 -28.45
CA PRO A 2 36.28 40.90 -27.85
C PRO A 2 36.28 40.53 -26.36
N ALA A 3 35.97 41.52 -25.52
CA ALA A 3 35.88 41.39 -24.08
C ALA A 3 34.88 40.31 -23.68
N THR A 4 35.35 39.32 -22.92
CA THR A 4 34.50 38.41 -22.17
C THR A 4 33.67 39.22 -21.17
N PRO A 5 32.32 39.16 -21.20
CA PRO A 5 31.53 39.81 -20.17
C PRO A 5 31.77 39.06 -18.86
N SER A 6 32.32 39.78 -17.87
CA SER A 6 32.38 39.34 -16.48
C SER A 6 30.97 38.99 -16.02
N ARG A 7 30.64 37.69 -15.97
CA ARG A 7 29.44 37.21 -15.27
C ARG A 7 29.60 37.61 -13.82
N ARG A 8 28.97 38.71 -13.41
CA ARG A 8 28.78 39.06 -12.00
C ARG A 8 28.16 37.82 -11.34
N TYR A 9 28.91 37.20 -10.44
CA TYR A 9 28.44 36.10 -9.62
C TYR A 9 27.23 36.61 -8.84
N LEU A 10 26.02 36.26 -9.27
CA LEU A 10 24.82 36.60 -8.51
C LEU A 10 24.88 35.88 -7.15
N PRO A 11 24.60 36.55 -6.03
CA PRO A 11 24.52 35.93 -4.70
C PRO A 11 23.36 34.93 -4.56
N LEU A 12 22.54 34.77 -5.60
CA LEU A 12 21.30 33.99 -5.59
C LEU A 12 21.48 32.51 -5.17
N PRO A 13 22.46 31.73 -5.67
CA PRO A 13 22.59 30.32 -5.25
C PRO A 13 22.89 30.18 -3.75
N TRP A 14 23.71 31.07 -3.21
CA TRP A 14 24.04 31.10 -1.78
C TRP A 14 22.84 31.56 -0.94
N LEU A 15 22.07 32.52 -1.43
CA LEU A 15 20.83 32.93 -0.78
C LEU A 15 19.82 31.77 -0.71
N VAL A 16 19.62 31.05 -1.82
CA VAL A 16 18.72 29.89 -1.87
C VAL A 16 19.20 28.78 -0.94
N LEU A 17 20.52 28.53 -0.86
CA LEU A 17 21.11 27.59 0.09
C LEU A 17 20.77 27.98 1.53
N VAL A 18 21.09 29.21 1.94
CA VAL A 18 20.89 29.69 3.32
C VAL A 18 19.42 29.70 3.70
N VAL A 19 18.55 30.23 2.83
CA VAL A 19 17.10 30.26 3.07
C VAL A 19 16.53 28.84 3.12
N GLY A 20 16.94 27.95 2.21
CA GLY A 20 16.51 26.55 2.21
C GLY A 20 16.90 25.82 3.49
N VAL A 21 18.13 25.99 3.98
CA VAL A 21 18.59 25.42 5.26
C VAL A 21 17.78 25.96 6.44
N ALA A 22 17.54 27.27 6.48
CA ALA A 22 16.75 27.89 7.54
C ALA A 22 15.31 27.35 7.57
N LEU A 23 14.65 27.28 6.41
CA LEU A 23 13.28 26.77 6.31
C LEU A 23 13.18 25.28 6.62
N GLN A 24 14.17 24.48 6.22
CA GLN A 24 14.24 23.07 6.60
C GLN A 24 14.42 22.90 8.11
N ALA A 25 15.25 23.74 8.74
CA ALA A 25 15.42 23.75 10.20
C ALA A 25 14.12 24.11 10.91
N MET A 26 13.39 25.14 10.44
CA MET A 26 12.09 25.51 11.00
C MET A 26 11.08 24.34 10.89
N PHE A 27 10.97 23.74 9.72
CA PHE A 27 10.08 22.59 9.49
C PHE A 27 10.40 21.42 10.42
N LEU A 28 11.66 21.00 10.49
CA LEU A 28 12.06 19.90 11.35
C LEU A 28 11.87 20.23 12.83
N GLN A 29 12.09 21.48 13.24
CA GLN A 29 11.81 21.91 14.61
C GLN A 29 10.32 21.73 14.95
N THR A 30 9.44 22.20 14.07
CA THR A 30 7.99 22.06 14.25
C THR A 30 7.57 20.60 14.31
N VAL A 31 8.03 19.76 13.39
CA VAL A 31 7.68 18.33 13.39
C VAL A 31 8.18 17.63 14.65
N LEU A 32 9.42 17.87 15.06
CA LEU A 32 10.01 17.20 16.22
C LEU A 32 9.49 17.71 17.56
N SER A 33 8.89 18.90 17.60
CA SER A 33 8.31 19.47 18.82
C SER A 33 6.83 19.08 19.02
N ASP A 34 6.18 18.51 18.00
CA ASP A 34 4.78 18.10 18.02
C ASP A 34 4.65 16.58 17.88
N ARG A 35 4.10 15.92 18.89
CA ARG A 35 3.92 14.46 18.91
C ARG A 35 3.06 13.95 17.75
N THR A 36 2.03 14.69 17.34
CA THR A 36 1.09 14.32 16.26
C THR A 36 1.79 14.33 14.90
N LEU A 37 2.76 15.23 14.71
CA LEU A 37 3.55 15.28 13.50
C LEU A 37 4.68 14.24 13.53
N ALA A 38 5.39 14.14 14.66
CA ALA A 38 6.51 13.21 14.81
C ALA A 38 6.10 11.74 14.78
N SER A 39 4.90 11.40 15.27
CA SER A 39 4.38 10.02 15.30
C SER A 39 4.21 9.39 13.91
N GLN A 40 4.18 10.21 12.87
CA GLN A 40 4.15 9.75 11.48
C GLN A 40 5.50 9.23 10.98
N TRP A 41 6.60 9.62 11.64
CA TRP A 41 7.97 9.23 11.26
C TRP A 41 8.60 8.24 12.23
N PHE A 42 8.24 8.36 13.52
CA PHE A 42 8.87 7.63 14.60
C PHE A 42 7.83 7.13 15.61
N SER A 43 8.14 6.01 16.27
CA SER A 43 7.46 5.57 17.47
C SER A 43 7.65 6.60 18.60
N THR A 44 6.80 6.54 19.63
CA THR A 44 6.92 7.46 20.77
C THR A 44 8.28 7.33 21.47
N SER A 45 8.85 6.12 21.49
CA SER A 45 10.18 5.85 22.05
C SER A 45 11.31 6.47 21.23
N THR A 46 11.33 6.23 19.91
CA THR A 46 12.37 6.76 19.02
C THR A 46 12.28 8.28 18.90
N TRP A 47 11.07 8.84 18.83
CA TRP A 47 10.87 10.28 18.87
C TRP A 47 11.47 10.88 20.15
N SER A 48 11.23 10.22 21.29
CA SER A 48 11.80 10.62 22.58
C SER A 48 13.33 10.60 22.56
N GLU A 49 13.97 9.58 22.00
CA GLU A 49 15.43 9.55 21.91
C GLU A 49 15.98 10.66 20.99
N VAL A 50 15.39 10.82 19.81
CA VAL A 50 15.80 11.84 18.82
C VAL A 50 15.64 13.25 19.37
N ALA A 51 14.48 13.56 19.95
CA ALA A 51 14.23 14.88 20.52
C ALA A 51 15.12 15.16 21.75
N GLY A 52 15.44 14.12 22.54
CA GLY A 52 16.38 14.23 23.67
C GLY A 52 17.81 14.52 23.20
N ALA A 53 18.29 13.81 22.18
CA ALA A 53 19.62 14.03 21.59
C ALA A 53 19.79 15.45 21.01
N LEU A 54 18.69 16.08 20.59
CA LEU A 54 18.68 17.47 20.09
C LEU A 54 18.47 18.52 21.20
N GLY A 55 18.57 18.12 22.47
CA GLY A 55 18.52 19.01 23.63
C GLY A 55 17.11 19.43 24.05
N GLY A 56 16.09 18.61 23.76
CA GLY A 56 14.73 18.84 24.23
C GLY A 56 14.58 18.67 25.75
N MET A 57 13.83 19.56 26.39
CA MET A 57 13.44 19.46 27.80
C MET A 57 12.16 18.61 27.94
N VAL A 58 11.99 17.87 29.02
CA VAL A 58 10.75 17.13 29.35
C VAL A 58 10.01 17.93 30.40
N ASP A 59 8.73 18.21 30.17
CA ASP A 59 7.85 18.80 31.17
C ASP A 59 7.31 17.70 32.10
N ASP A 60 7.83 17.63 33.32
CA ASP A 60 7.49 16.61 34.32
C ASP A 60 6.15 16.91 35.04
N GLU A 61 5.55 18.10 34.90
CA GLU A 61 4.39 18.52 35.70
C GLU A 61 3.02 18.12 35.12
N SER A 62 2.92 17.87 33.81
CA SER A 62 1.63 17.59 33.13
C SER A 62 1.41 16.14 32.72
N GLY A 63 2.44 15.30 32.78
CA GLY A 63 2.43 13.95 32.19
C GLY A 63 2.35 13.94 30.65
N GLU A 64 2.25 15.11 30.00
CA GLU A 64 2.39 15.28 28.56
C GLU A 64 3.86 15.61 28.22
N VAL A 65 4.49 14.73 27.44
CA VAL A 65 5.86 14.95 26.93
C VAL A 65 5.86 16.12 25.94
N ARG A 66 6.06 17.36 26.39
CA ARG A 66 6.37 18.51 25.54
C ARG A 66 7.88 18.69 25.44
N ARG A 67 8.45 18.43 24.27
CA ARG A 67 9.90 18.58 24.01
C ARG A 67 10.19 19.76 23.10
N GLU A 68 10.84 20.79 23.62
CA GLU A 68 11.26 21.94 22.81
C GLU A 68 12.62 21.69 22.13
N VAL A 69 12.61 21.46 20.81
CA VAL A 69 13.86 21.35 20.03
C VAL A 69 14.40 22.76 19.71
N ARG A 70 15.70 23.01 19.96
CA ARG A 70 16.31 24.34 19.79
C ARG A 70 16.64 24.62 18.32
N TYR A 71 15.96 25.60 17.71
CA TYR A 71 16.20 26.05 16.32
C TYR A 71 17.69 26.28 15.97
N PRO A 72 18.49 27.03 16.77
CA PRO A 72 19.87 27.33 16.38
C PRO A 72 20.76 26.08 16.26
N ALA A 73 20.52 25.07 17.11
CA ALA A 73 21.25 23.81 17.06
C ALA A 73 20.95 23.05 15.77
N LEU A 74 19.67 22.96 15.42
CA LEU A 74 19.20 22.29 14.21
C LEU A 74 19.66 23.02 12.94
N ALA A 75 19.52 24.34 12.90
CA ALA A 75 19.99 25.16 11.77
C ALA A 75 21.52 25.07 11.59
N GLY A 76 22.28 25.11 12.69
CA GLY A 76 23.74 24.93 12.65
C GLY A 76 24.15 23.56 12.12
N PHE A 77 23.50 22.49 12.62
CA PHE A 77 23.73 21.13 12.14
C PHE A 77 23.42 20.97 10.64
N LEU A 78 22.25 21.43 10.19
CA LEU A 78 21.86 21.35 8.78
C LEU A 78 22.73 22.21 7.87
N ALA A 79 23.24 23.35 8.36
CA ALA A 79 24.18 24.18 7.60
C ALA A 79 25.50 23.43 7.35
N VAL A 80 26.06 22.79 8.38
CA VAL A 80 27.29 21.98 8.24
C VAL A 80 27.06 20.81 7.29
N VAL A 81 25.98 20.04 7.48
CA VAL A 81 25.62 18.92 6.60
C VAL A 81 25.44 19.40 5.16
N SER A 82 24.74 20.53 4.96
CA SER A 82 24.50 21.08 3.62
C SER A 82 25.79 21.50 2.93
N LEU A 83 26.72 22.13 3.64
CA LEU A 83 28.02 22.52 3.08
C LEU A 83 28.84 21.29 2.69
N VAL A 84 28.89 20.25 3.54
CA VAL A 84 29.61 19.00 3.26
C VAL A 84 29.02 18.30 2.04
N LEU A 85 27.69 18.14 2.00
CA LEU A 85 27.01 17.50 0.89
C LEU A 85 27.17 18.28 -0.41
N LEU A 86 26.99 19.60 -0.38
CA LEU A 86 27.13 20.47 -1.56
C LEU A 86 28.54 20.36 -2.14
N VAL A 87 29.59 20.48 -1.31
CA VAL A 87 30.97 20.39 -1.78
C VAL A 87 31.28 19.00 -2.33
N SER A 88 31.02 17.95 -1.56
CA SER A 88 31.32 16.57 -1.96
C SER A 88 30.54 16.13 -3.21
N GLY A 89 29.24 16.38 -3.26
CA GLY A 89 28.42 16.05 -4.42
C GLY A 89 28.75 16.89 -5.65
N SER A 90 29.16 18.15 -5.50
CA SER A 90 29.65 18.95 -6.63
C SER A 90 31.03 18.54 -7.12
N MET A 91 31.90 18.00 -6.26
CA MET A 91 33.15 17.37 -6.70
C MET A 91 32.88 16.13 -7.55
N VAL A 92 31.95 15.26 -7.10
CA VAL A 92 31.54 14.07 -7.85
C VAL A 92 30.92 14.46 -9.19
N ALA A 93 29.97 15.42 -9.19
CA ALA A 93 29.35 15.91 -10.41
C ALA A 93 30.39 16.53 -11.36
N GLY A 94 31.30 17.38 -10.86
CA GLY A 94 32.33 18.03 -11.66
C GLY A 94 33.31 17.05 -12.29
N HIS A 95 33.69 15.98 -11.57
CA HIS A 95 34.51 14.91 -12.12
C HIS A 95 33.82 14.17 -13.27
N ARG A 96 32.49 14.01 -13.19
CA ARG A 96 31.68 13.34 -14.22
C ARG A 96 31.36 14.22 -15.42
N THR A 97 31.02 15.49 -15.18
CA THR A 97 30.58 16.42 -16.22
C THR A 97 31.74 17.14 -16.89
N GLY A 98 32.94 17.11 -16.29
CA GLY A 98 34.10 17.91 -16.69
C GLY A 98 33.95 19.40 -16.40
N ARG A 99 32.89 19.82 -15.70
CA ARG A 99 32.66 21.22 -15.31
C ARG A 99 33.41 21.53 -14.02
N GLY A 100 33.86 22.78 -13.88
CA GLY A 100 34.54 23.22 -12.65
C GLY A 100 33.63 23.11 -11.43
N VAL A 101 34.18 22.68 -10.29
CA VAL A 101 33.45 22.46 -9.02
C VAL A 101 32.61 23.68 -8.62
N ARG A 102 33.13 24.90 -8.82
CA ARG A 102 32.39 26.15 -8.51
C ARG A 102 31.08 26.29 -9.30
N VAL A 103 31.05 25.81 -10.54
CA VAL A 103 29.85 25.84 -11.40
C VAL A 103 28.84 24.82 -10.88
N GLU A 104 29.29 23.62 -10.56
CA GLU A 104 28.43 22.55 -10.02
C GLU A 104 27.85 22.92 -8.64
N VAL A 105 28.65 23.56 -7.78
CA VAL A 105 28.19 24.12 -6.49
C VAL A 105 27.07 25.12 -6.73
N SER A 106 27.26 26.05 -7.66
CA SER A 106 26.25 27.07 -7.95
C SER A 106 24.96 26.50 -8.55
N ASP A 107 25.07 25.53 -9.47
CA ASP A 107 23.90 24.92 -10.12
C ASP A 107 23.10 24.05 -9.16
N TRP A 108 23.77 23.22 -8.35
CA TRP A 108 23.08 22.36 -7.39
C TRP A 108 22.57 23.12 -6.18
N ALA A 109 23.27 24.14 -5.67
CA ALA A 109 22.71 25.02 -4.64
C ALA A 109 21.40 25.65 -5.11
N LEU A 110 21.35 26.15 -6.34
CA LEU A 110 20.15 26.78 -6.89
C LEU A 110 19.01 25.76 -7.11
N ARG A 111 19.28 24.62 -7.73
CA ARG A 111 18.22 23.66 -8.13
C ARG A 111 17.86 22.66 -7.04
N GLY A 112 18.83 22.28 -6.22
CA GLY A 112 18.66 21.34 -5.12
C GLY A 112 18.01 22.01 -3.93
N TRP A 113 18.59 23.10 -3.41
CA TRP A 113 18.07 23.73 -2.20
C TRP A 113 16.79 24.55 -2.42
N ALA A 114 16.42 24.85 -3.66
CA ALA A 114 15.08 25.38 -3.97
C ALA A 114 13.96 24.43 -3.52
N TRP A 115 14.21 23.11 -3.45
CA TRP A 115 13.22 22.16 -2.94
C TRP A 115 12.99 22.29 -1.43
N TRP A 116 13.95 22.81 -0.68
CA TRP A 116 13.79 23.11 0.75
C TRP A 116 13.00 24.39 1.01
N LEU A 117 12.51 25.08 -0.03
CA LEU A 117 11.48 26.11 0.10
C LEU A 117 10.08 25.50 0.33
N LEU A 118 9.85 24.25 -0.09
CA LEU A 118 8.56 23.58 0.04
C LEU A 118 8.17 23.34 1.51
N PRO A 119 9.06 22.88 2.42
CA PRO A 119 8.78 22.83 3.85
C PRO A 119 8.45 24.20 4.45
N GLY A 120 9.10 25.28 3.99
CA GLY A 120 8.76 26.64 4.40
C GLY A 120 7.36 27.07 3.94
N ALA A 121 6.96 26.71 2.72
CA ALA A 121 5.60 26.95 2.24
C ALA A 121 4.56 26.15 3.05
N TRP A 122 4.89 24.92 3.45
CA TRP A 122 4.06 24.11 4.34
C TRP A 122 3.91 24.75 5.72
N GLU A 123 4.99 25.30 6.31
CA GLU A 123 4.91 26.05 7.57
C GLU A 123 3.98 27.25 7.48
N LEU A 124 4.02 28.00 6.37
CA LEU A 124 3.12 29.13 6.14
C LEU A 124 1.65 28.67 6.10
N VAL A 125 1.36 27.55 5.42
CA VAL A 125 0.01 26.97 5.38
C VAL A 125 -0.45 26.56 6.78
N ARG A 126 0.42 25.92 7.56
CA ARG A 126 0.13 25.49 8.94
C ARG A 126 -0.15 26.69 9.84
N VAL A 127 0.72 27.70 9.85
CA VAL A 127 0.55 28.93 10.65
C VAL A 127 -0.70 29.69 10.23
N ALA A 128 -0.96 29.80 8.93
CA ALA A 128 -2.20 30.42 8.43
C ALA A 128 -3.45 29.64 8.88
N GLY A 129 -3.38 28.30 8.92
CA GLY A 129 -4.44 27.44 9.44
C GLY A 129 -4.78 27.76 10.89
N VAL A 130 -3.75 27.81 11.76
CA VAL A 130 -3.90 28.15 13.18
C VAL A 130 -4.43 29.58 13.37
N LEU A 131 -3.86 30.56 12.67
CA LEU A 131 -4.29 31.96 12.79
C LEU A 131 -5.73 32.18 12.29
N ALA A 132 -6.16 31.42 11.29
CA ALA A 132 -7.53 31.49 10.77
C ALA A 132 -8.52 30.60 11.53
N GLY A 133 -8.08 29.78 12.49
CA GLY A 133 -8.91 28.77 13.15
C GLY A 133 -9.50 27.75 12.17
N SER A 134 -8.74 27.38 11.12
CA SER A 134 -9.22 26.53 10.04
C SER A 134 -8.83 25.07 10.27
N ALA A 135 -9.76 24.27 10.80
CA ALA A 135 -9.58 22.83 10.98
C ALA A 135 -9.18 22.11 9.68
N TRP A 136 -9.66 22.57 8.52
CA TRP A 136 -9.30 22.01 7.22
C TRP A 136 -7.80 22.16 6.91
N LEU A 137 -7.23 23.35 7.17
CA LEU A 137 -5.81 23.62 6.92
C LEU A 137 -4.90 22.92 7.92
N GLU A 138 -5.33 22.85 9.19
CA GLU A 138 -4.62 22.09 10.23
C GLU A 138 -4.57 20.60 9.91
N GLU A 139 -5.72 20.00 9.57
CA GLU A 139 -5.79 18.59 9.17
C GLU A 139 -4.97 18.33 7.89
N LEU A 140 -5.02 19.23 6.89
CA LEU A 140 -4.20 19.11 5.69
C LEU A 140 -2.70 19.12 6.03
N ALA A 141 -2.28 20.07 6.88
CA ALA A 141 -0.88 20.18 7.29
C ALA A 141 -0.42 18.88 7.95
N ILE A 142 -1.17 18.39 8.94
CA ILE A 142 -0.89 17.12 9.63
C ILE A 142 -0.76 15.98 8.61
N ARG A 143 -1.74 15.77 7.74
CA ARG A 143 -1.72 14.65 6.78
C ARG A 143 -0.58 14.73 5.76
N THR A 144 -0.13 15.93 5.40
CA THR A 144 0.82 16.12 4.29
C THR A 144 2.29 16.27 4.71
N VAL A 145 2.59 16.31 6.01
CA VAL A 145 3.96 16.51 6.54
C VAL A 145 4.97 15.52 5.94
N SER A 146 4.64 14.23 5.90
CA SER A 146 5.48 13.17 5.34
C SER A 146 5.62 13.25 3.83
N LEU A 147 4.57 13.69 3.12
CA LEU A 147 4.63 13.88 1.66
C LEU A 147 5.49 15.09 1.29
N VAL A 148 5.44 16.17 2.06
CA VAL A 148 6.29 17.36 1.88
C VAL A 148 7.76 17.00 2.11
N GLY A 149 8.06 16.25 3.17
CA GLY A 149 9.40 15.71 3.42
C GLY A 149 9.89 14.85 2.24
N ALA A 150 9.09 13.89 1.80
CA ALA A 150 9.40 13.02 0.68
C ALA A 150 9.63 13.78 -0.64
N MET A 151 8.74 14.72 -0.98
CA MET A 151 8.83 15.52 -2.21
C MET A 151 10.07 16.41 -2.22
N SER A 152 10.39 17.04 -1.09
CA SER A 152 11.57 17.90 -0.94
C SER A 152 12.86 17.10 -1.10
N LEU A 153 12.96 15.95 -0.44
CA LEU A 153 14.10 15.04 -0.54
C LEU A 153 14.27 14.50 -1.97
N ALA A 154 13.18 14.06 -2.60
CA ALA A 154 13.18 13.57 -3.97
C ALA A 154 13.60 14.64 -4.98
N GLY A 155 13.11 15.86 -4.82
CA GLY A 155 13.47 17.01 -5.61
C GLY A 155 14.95 17.37 -5.47
N TRP A 156 15.43 17.49 -4.23
CA TRP A 156 16.83 17.79 -3.92
C TRP A 156 17.79 16.75 -4.52
N LEU A 157 17.50 15.46 -4.35
CA LEU A 157 18.30 14.36 -4.85
C LEU A 157 18.25 14.28 -6.39
N SER A 158 17.06 14.38 -6.98
CA SER A 158 16.90 14.31 -8.44
C SER A 158 17.57 15.49 -9.17
N ALA A 159 17.64 16.68 -8.54
CA ALA A 159 18.36 17.83 -9.07
C ALA A 159 19.86 17.54 -9.21
N TRP A 160 20.45 16.84 -8.25
CA TRP A 160 21.85 16.39 -8.31
C TRP A 160 22.04 15.28 -9.36
N LEU A 161 21.23 14.23 -9.28
CA LEU A 161 21.36 13.05 -10.15
C LEU A 161 21.15 13.38 -11.62
N ALA A 162 20.22 14.29 -11.94
CA ALA A 162 20.00 14.71 -13.32
C ALA A 162 21.17 15.51 -13.91
N THR A 163 22.00 16.13 -13.08
CA THR A 163 23.22 16.83 -13.50
C THR A 163 24.41 15.88 -13.56
N ALA A 164 24.61 15.04 -12.53
CA ALA A 164 25.74 14.12 -12.44
C ALA A 164 25.61 12.89 -13.36
N TRP A 165 24.39 12.41 -13.61
CA TRP A 165 24.05 11.28 -14.48
C TRP A 165 22.89 11.62 -15.43
N PRO A 166 23.10 12.48 -16.43
CA PRO A 166 22.06 12.80 -17.38
C PRO A 166 21.65 11.55 -18.19
N VAL A 167 20.35 11.27 -18.25
CA VAL A 167 19.80 10.16 -19.03
C VAL A 167 19.35 10.63 -20.41
N GLY A 168 19.93 10.05 -21.45
CA GLY A 168 19.55 10.32 -22.84
C GLY A 168 18.14 9.80 -23.16
N GLY A 169 17.29 10.65 -23.73
CA GLY A 169 15.92 10.31 -24.12
C GLY A 169 15.79 9.54 -25.44
N ARG A 170 16.90 9.23 -26.14
CA ARG A 170 16.88 8.47 -27.40
C ARG A 170 18.04 7.48 -27.42
N SER A 171 17.76 6.19 -27.27
CA SER A 171 18.66 5.19 -27.88
C SER A 171 18.41 5.22 -29.39
N LEU A 172 19.48 5.20 -30.19
CA LEU A 172 19.37 5.07 -31.66
C LEU A 172 18.73 3.74 -32.09
N GLU A 173 18.61 2.78 -31.17
CA GLU A 173 17.90 1.52 -31.41
C GLU A 173 16.38 1.73 -31.39
N ALA A 174 15.77 1.63 -32.57
CA ALA A 174 14.34 1.69 -32.83
C ALA A 174 13.57 0.42 -32.38
N THR A 175 14.05 -0.27 -31.35
CA THR A 175 13.43 -1.51 -30.87
C THR A 175 12.32 -1.22 -29.88
N VAL A 176 11.18 -1.90 -30.06
CA VAL A 176 10.00 -1.77 -29.17
C VAL A 176 10.18 -2.57 -27.87
N SER A 177 11.13 -3.51 -27.84
CA SER A 177 11.46 -4.30 -26.65
C SER A 177 12.66 -3.71 -25.89
N PRO A 178 12.68 -3.78 -24.55
CA PRO A 178 13.88 -3.54 -23.78
C PRO A 178 15.02 -4.48 -24.18
N GLY A 179 16.26 -4.03 -24.04
CA GLY A 179 17.46 -4.84 -24.25
C GLY A 179 17.65 -5.91 -23.16
N ARG A 180 18.49 -6.91 -23.44
CA ARG A 180 18.71 -8.07 -22.54
C ARG A 180 19.18 -7.67 -21.14
N ARG A 181 20.11 -6.70 -21.04
CA ARG A 181 20.62 -6.20 -19.75
C ARG A 181 19.50 -5.55 -18.93
N THR A 182 18.67 -4.73 -19.57
CA THR A 182 17.53 -4.06 -18.95
C THR A 182 16.50 -5.07 -18.43
N TRP A 183 16.22 -6.12 -19.21
CA TRP A 183 15.39 -7.24 -18.75
C TRP A 183 15.99 -7.96 -17.55
N ALA A 184 17.28 -8.28 -17.58
CA ALA A 184 17.95 -8.93 -16.45
C ALA A 184 17.91 -8.08 -15.17
N MET A 185 18.13 -6.76 -15.28
CA MET A 185 18.02 -5.83 -14.14
C MET A 185 16.60 -5.74 -13.61
N ALA A 186 15.59 -5.67 -14.49
CA ALA A 186 14.20 -5.64 -14.08
C ALA A 186 13.78 -6.95 -13.40
N LEU A 187 14.21 -8.11 -13.93
CA LEU A 187 13.95 -9.41 -13.32
C LEU A 187 14.66 -9.56 -11.97
N ALA A 188 15.90 -9.06 -11.84
CA ALA A 188 16.59 -9.03 -10.55
C ALA A 188 15.85 -8.15 -9.54
N ALA A 189 15.37 -6.98 -9.95
CA ALA A 189 14.57 -6.11 -9.08
C ALA A 189 13.25 -6.76 -8.65
N VAL A 190 12.56 -7.45 -9.58
CA VAL A 190 11.37 -8.26 -9.28
C VAL A 190 11.70 -9.36 -8.27
N ALA A 191 12.79 -10.10 -8.48
CA ALA A 191 13.20 -11.17 -7.56
C ALA A 191 13.53 -10.63 -6.16
N VAL A 192 14.27 -9.51 -6.06
CA VAL A 192 14.59 -8.87 -4.78
C VAL A 192 13.32 -8.43 -4.06
N TYR A 193 12.40 -7.77 -4.76
CA TYR A 193 11.11 -7.39 -4.19
C TYR A 193 10.35 -8.60 -3.67
N THR A 194 10.18 -9.64 -4.50
CA THR A 194 9.44 -10.85 -4.13
C THR A 194 10.05 -11.52 -2.91
N VAL A 195 11.38 -11.66 -2.84
CA VAL A 195 12.06 -12.25 -1.68
C VAL A 195 11.84 -11.40 -0.43
N CYS A 196 12.03 -10.08 -0.50
CA CYS A 196 11.86 -9.19 0.64
C CYS A 196 10.40 -9.18 1.15
N ALA A 197 9.42 -9.01 0.27
CA ALA A 197 8.01 -8.98 0.63
C ALA A 197 7.54 -10.33 1.18
N THR A 198 7.91 -11.43 0.52
CA THR A 198 7.59 -12.79 0.99
C THR A 198 8.21 -13.06 2.37
N ALA A 199 9.47 -12.68 2.60
CA ALA A 199 10.12 -12.87 3.90
C ALA A 199 9.38 -12.14 5.03
N ILE A 200 8.90 -10.92 4.76
CA ILE A 200 8.12 -10.14 5.72
C ILE A 200 6.75 -10.77 5.97
N ASN A 201 6.03 -11.16 4.91
CA ASN A 201 4.72 -11.82 5.02
C ASN A 201 4.82 -13.14 5.78
N TRP A 202 5.80 -13.98 5.45
CA TRP A 202 6.05 -15.23 6.17
C TRP A 202 6.44 -14.97 7.62
N ALA A 203 7.22 -13.93 7.91
CA ALA A 203 7.57 -13.56 9.27
C ALA A 203 6.32 -13.16 10.09
N ARG A 204 5.35 -12.45 9.49
CA ARG A 204 4.05 -12.16 10.11
C ARG A 204 3.25 -13.44 10.37
N TYR A 205 3.14 -14.32 9.38
CA TYR A 205 2.44 -15.60 9.50
C TYR A 205 3.07 -16.48 10.60
N ASN A 206 4.40 -16.54 10.62
CA ASN A 206 5.16 -17.31 11.60
C ASN A 206 4.97 -16.77 13.01
N ASN A 207 4.92 -15.45 13.16
CA ASN A 207 4.71 -14.79 14.45
C ASN A 207 3.25 -14.66 14.88
N LEU A 208 2.31 -15.30 14.17
CA LEU A 208 0.88 -15.24 14.48
C LEU A 208 0.37 -13.80 14.52
N LEU A 209 0.85 -12.97 13.58
CA LEU A 209 0.50 -11.55 13.43
C LEU A 209 -0.51 -11.30 12.30
N ILE A 210 -1.08 -12.37 11.75
CA ILE A 210 -2.09 -12.31 10.70
C ILE A 210 -3.43 -12.66 11.34
N PRO A 211 -4.39 -11.71 11.37
CA PRO A 211 -5.74 -12.02 11.81
C PRO A 211 -6.43 -12.91 10.77
N HIS A 212 -7.44 -13.66 11.21
CA HIS A 212 -8.16 -14.62 10.39
C HIS A 212 -8.70 -13.98 9.11
N GLY A 213 -9.53 -12.94 9.28
CA GLY A 213 -10.28 -12.16 8.28
C GLY A 213 -10.09 -12.55 6.79
N ASP A 214 -9.74 -11.58 5.95
CA ASP A 214 -9.60 -11.80 4.51
C ASP A 214 -8.53 -12.84 4.18
N SER A 215 -7.44 -12.95 4.96
CA SER A 215 -6.27 -13.73 4.56
C SER A 215 -6.48 -15.24 4.65
N ALA A 216 -6.89 -15.78 5.80
CA ALA A 216 -7.07 -17.22 5.93
C ALA A 216 -8.39 -17.72 5.32
N MET A 217 -9.40 -16.85 5.21
CA MET A 217 -10.63 -17.14 4.48
C MET A 217 -10.38 -17.58 3.02
N TYR A 218 -9.48 -16.89 2.29
CA TYR A 218 -9.19 -17.28 0.91
C TYR A 218 -8.37 -18.58 0.79
N GLU A 219 -7.61 -18.93 1.82
CA GLU A 219 -6.99 -20.26 1.90
C GLU A 219 -8.05 -21.34 2.14
N GLU A 220 -9.00 -21.09 3.06
CA GLU A 220 -10.12 -22.00 3.30
C GLU A 220 -10.92 -22.28 2.03
N HIS A 221 -11.16 -21.27 1.19
CA HIS A 221 -11.85 -21.47 -0.08
C HIS A 221 -11.17 -22.53 -0.96
N LEU A 222 -9.84 -22.50 -1.05
CA LEU A 222 -9.08 -23.49 -1.81
C LEU A 222 -9.17 -24.86 -1.14
N TRP A 223 -8.90 -24.93 0.16
CA TRP A 223 -8.95 -26.17 0.92
C TRP A 223 -10.33 -26.83 0.82
N ASN A 224 -11.40 -26.09 1.08
CA ASN A 224 -12.77 -26.58 1.08
C ASN A 224 -13.24 -27.01 -0.31
N THR A 225 -12.81 -26.31 -1.36
CA THR A 225 -13.11 -26.71 -2.75
C THR A 225 -12.49 -28.07 -3.07
N TRP A 226 -11.23 -28.29 -2.71
CA TRP A 226 -10.54 -29.57 -2.95
C TRP A 226 -11.08 -30.73 -2.12
N HIS A 227 -11.62 -30.47 -0.94
CA HIS A 227 -12.13 -31.48 -0.02
C HIS A 227 -13.65 -31.67 -0.10
N GLY A 228 -14.30 -31.22 -1.17
CA GLY A 228 -15.73 -31.45 -1.41
C GLY A 228 -16.67 -30.65 -0.49
N LYS A 229 -16.15 -29.67 0.25
CA LYS A 229 -16.92 -28.79 1.15
C LYS A 229 -17.50 -27.58 0.42
N GLY A 230 -17.10 -27.36 -0.84
CA GLY A 230 -17.54 -26.27 -1.71
C GLY A 230 -16.75 -24.97 -1.49
N PHE A 231 -17.13 -23.90 -2.21
CA PHE A 231 -16.49 -22.58 -2.12
C PHE A 231 -17.03 -21.77 -0.93
N ARG A 232 -16.80 -22.29 0.28
CA ARG A 232 -17.32 -21.74 1.55
C ARG A 232 -16.17 -21.38 2.48
N SER A 233 -16.42 -20.38 3.32
CA SER A 233 -15.63 -20.08 4.51
C SER A 233 -16.55 -20.07 5.72
N TYR A 234 -16.06 -20.60 6.84
CA TYR A 234 -16.84 -20.67 8.07
C TYR A 234 -16.84 -19.36 8.88
N LEU A 235 -16.09 -18.34 8.43
CA LEU A 235 -16.21 -16.95 8.89
C LEU A 235 -17.54 -16.31 8.50
N ASP A 236 -18.02 -16.59 7.29
CA ASP A 236 -19.23 -15.98 6.73
C ASP A 236 -20.46 -16.87 6.97
N ASP A 237 -20.58 -17.42 8.18
CA ASP A 237 -21.64 -18.37 8.55
C ASP A 237 -21.71 -19.61 7.62
N GLY A 238 -20.58 -20.03 7.02
CA GLY A 238 -20.55 -21.14 6.07
C GLY A 238 -21.25 -20.85 4.74
N ARG A 239 -21.56 -19.59 4.44
CA ARG A 239 -22.17 -19.14 3.17
C ARG A 239 -21.16 -19.18 2.02
N LEU A 240 -21.66 -19.10 0.79
CA LEU A 240 -20.81 -18.90 -0.38
C LEU A 240 -20.34 -17.44 -0.39
N PHE A 241 -19.02 -17.20 -0.34
CA PHE A 241 -18.40 -15.87 -0.31
C PHE A 241 -18.77 -14.96 -1.52
N LEU A 242 -19.42 -15.53 -2.53
CA LEU A 242 -19.97 -14.81 -3.69
C LEU A 242 -20.99 -13.73 -3.32
N GLY A 243 -21.59 -13.80 -2.12
CA GLY A 243 -22.51 -12.79 -1.58
C GLY A 243 -21.85 -11.54 -0.98
N GLU A 244 -20.52 -11.54 -0.79
CA GLU A 244 -19.75 -10.37 -0.34
C GLU A 244 -19.13 -9.67 -1.55
N HIS A 245 -18.20 -10.36 -2.19
CA HIS A 245 -17.51 -9.94 -3.40
C HIS A 245 -17.21 -11.20 -4.23
N PRO A 246 -17.53 -11.24 -5.54
CA PRO A 246 -17.16 -12.36 -6.40
C PRO A 246 -15.65 -12.38 -6.69
N GLN A 247 -14.85 -12.78 -5.69
CA GLN A 247 -13.40 -12.89 -5.76
C GLN A 247 -12.97 -14.36 -5.90
N VAL A 248 -12.66 -14.75 -7.12
CA VAL A 248 -12.33 -16.15 -7.47
C VAL A 248 -10.96 -16.29 -8.14
N ALA A 249 -10.21 -15.19 -8.31
CA ALA A 249 -8.90 -15.23 -8.97
C ALA A 249 -7.88 -16.14 -8.28
N HIS A 250 -7.96 -16.30 -6.95
CA HIS A 250 -7.09 -17.22 -6.22
C HIS A 250 -7.31 -18.69 -6.60
N LEU A 251 -8.47 -19.07 -7.18
CA LEU A 251 -8.67 -20.40 -7.73
C LEU A 251 -7.70 -20.74 -8.87
N PHE A 252 -7.14 -19.74 -9.57
CA PHE A 252 -6.07 -19.97 -10.55
C PHE A 252 -4.79 -20.51 -9.91
N LEU A 253 -4.61 -20.32 -8.60
CA LEU A 253 -3.49 -20.85 -7.82
C LEU A 253 -3.71 -22.29 -7.35
N SER A 254 -4.89 -22.87 -7.56
CA SER A 254 -5.25 -24.22 -7.09
C SER A 254 -4.21 -25.30 -7.46
N PRO A 255 -3.63 -25.36 -8.67
CA PRO A 255 -2.62 -26.37 -8.99
C PRO A 255 -1.35 -26.24 -8.16
N LEU A 256 -0.93 -25.01 -7.84
CA LEU A 256 0.26 -24.76 -7.01
C LEU A 256 -0.05 -25.02 -5.53
N TYR A 257 -1.24 -24.65 -5.08
CA TYR A 257 -1.73 -24.93 -3.74
C TYR A 257 -1.88 -26.43 -3.47
N TRP A 258 -2.23 -27.23 -4.48
CA TRP A 258 -2.26 -28.69 -4.34
C TRP A 258 -0.87 -29.30 -4.06
N ILE A 259 0.19 -28.71 -4.62
CA ILE A 259 1.58 -29.13 -4.38
C ILE A 259 2.06 -28.64 -3.01
N TRP A 260 1.65 -27.44 -2.62
CA TRP A 260 2.02 -26.82 -1.35
C TRP A 260 0.80 -26.15 -0.70
N PRO A 261 0.00 -26.90 0.07
CA PRO A 261 -1.21 -26.39 0.71
C PRO A 261 -0.80 -25.56 1.93
N SER A 262 -0.58 -24.26 1.73
CA SER A 262 -0.18 -23.36 2.79
C SER A 262 -0.47 -21.90 2.43
N HIS A 263 -0.88 -21.12 3.42
CA HIS A 263 -1.01 -19.67 3.30
C HIS A 263 0.26 -19.01 2.78
N ARG A 264 1.43 -19.51 3.19
CA ARG A 264 2.75 -19.03 2.74
C ARG A 264 2.93 -19.13 1.23
N MET A 265 2.35 -20.15 0.59
CA MET A 265 2.36 -20.31 -0.86
C MET A 265 1.54 -19.20 -1.55
N LEU A 266 0.40 -18.84 -0.96
CA LEU A 266 -0.46 -17.78 -1.48
C LEU A 266 0.22 -16.41 -1.38
N GLU A 267 0.83 -16.12 -0.22
CA GLU A 267 1.63 -14.91 0.00
C GLU A 267 2.77 -14.79 -1.04
N LEU A 268 3.54 -15.87 -1.26
CA LEU A 268 4.59 -15.88 -2.27
C LEU A 268 4.04 -15.59 -3.68
N CYS A 269 2.92 -16.21 -4.04
CA CYS A 269 2.31 -16.02 -5.35
C CYS A 269 1.79 -14.59 -5.53
N GLU A 270 1.22 -13.99 -4.49
CA GLU A 270 0.78 -12.59 -4.50
C GLU A 270 1.96 -11.64 -4.69
N SER A 271 2.99 -11.74 -3.85
CA SER A 271 4.18 -10.88 -3.95
C SER A 271 4.89 -11.03 -5.31
N ALA A 272 4.96 -12.27 -5.84
CA ALA A 272 5.53 -12.52 -7.17
C ALA A 272 4.66 -11.93 -8.30
N ALA A 273 3.34 -12.07 -8.21
CA ALA A 273 2.41 -11.56 -9.21
C ALA A 273 2.40 -10.02 -9.24
N LEU A 274 2.32 -9.38 -8.07
CA LEU A 274 2.43 -7.92 -7.95
C LEU A 274 3.76 -7.43 -8.55
N ALA A 275 4.88 -8.03 -8.15
CA ALA A 275 6.21 -7.66 -8.68
C ALA A 275 6.30 -7.81 -10.20
N ALA A 276 5.71 -8.88 -10.78
CA ALA A 276 5.67 -9.10 -12.22
C ALA A 276 4.95 -7.98 -12.99
N GLY A 277 4.10 -7.18 -12.33
CA GLY A 277 3.53 -5.94 -12.88
C GLY A 277 4.59 -4.94 -13.36
N ALA A 278 5.77 -4.90 -12.71
CA ALA A 278 6.89 -4.04 -13.10
C ALA A 278 7.37 -4.32 -14.54
N LEU A 279 7.25 -5.57 -15.01
CA LEU A 279 7.66 -5.98 -16.35
C LEU A 279 6.71 -5.43 -17.43
N ALA A 280 5.42 -5.31 -17.12
CA ALA A 280 4.47 -4.64 -18.00
C ALA A 280 4.74 -3.12 -18.04
N VAL A 281 5.02 -2.51 -16.88
CA VAL A 281 5.42 -1.10 -16.79
C VAL A 281 6.70 -0.83 -17.60
N LEU A 282 7.70 -1.71 -17.52
CA LEU A 282 8.93 -1.64 -18.30
C LEU A 282 8.63 -1.57 -19.82
N ARG A 283 7.81 -2.49 -20.33
CA ARG A 283 7.45 -2.53 -21.76
C ARG A 283 6.63 -1.33 -22.20
N LEU A 284 5.63 -0.93 -21.41
CA LEU A 284 4.83 0.27 -21.66
C LEU A 284 5.73 1.50 -21.77
N THR A 285 6.64 1.66 -20.82
CA THR A 285 7.52 2.83 -20.74
C THR A 285 8.58 2.83 -21.84
N LYS A 286 9.15 1.67 -22.18
CA LYS A 286 10.06 1.55 -23.33
C LYS A 286 9.38 2.00 -24.62
N ARG A 287 8.13 1.63 -24.82
CA ARG A 287 7.35 2.04 -26.01
C ARG A 287 7.12 3.56 -26.06
N GLU A 288 6.81 4.18 -24.93
CA GLU A 288 6.53 5.62 -24.84
C GLU A 288 7.81 6.47 -24.93
N THR A 289 8.90 6.03 -24.29
CA THR A 289 10.13 6.82 -24.13
C THR A 289 11.22 6.46 -25.11
N ARG A 290 11.17 5.26 -25.71
CA ARG A 290 12.25 4.68 -26.54
C ARG A 290 13.58 4.55 -25.77
N SER A 291 13.56 4.60 -24.44
CA SER A 291 14.76 4.55 -23.60
C SER A 291 14.65 3.40 -22.59
N ASP A 292 15.68 2.54 -22.57
CA ASP A 292 15.77 1.42 -21.64
C ASP A 292 15.93 1.88 -20.19
N VAL A 293 16.73 2.93 -19.98
CA VAL A 293 17.01 3.47 -18.64
C VAL A 293 15.75 4.08 -18.04
N LEU A 294 15.02 4.90 -18.80
CA LEU A 294 13.78 5.51 -18.33
C LEU A 294 12.68 4.45 -18.10
N ALA A 295 12.66 3.40 -18.91
CA ALA A 295 11.78 2.27 -18.70
C ALA A 295 12.10 1.53 -17.40
N LEU A 296 13.38 1.27 -17.13
CA LEU A 296 13.81 0.64 -15.89
C LEU A 296 13.51 1.52 -14.67
N PHE A 297 13.69 2.83 -14.77
CA PHE A 297 13.38 3.77 -13.69
C PHE A 297 11.91 3.72 -13.28
N LEU A 298 10.98 3.72 -14.25
CA LEU A 298 9.55 3.65 -13.91
C LEU A 298 9.14 2.25 -13.40
N ALA A 299 9.76 1.17 -13.90
CA ALA A 299 9.56 -0.17 -13.40
C ALA A 299 10.08 -0.34 -11.95
N MET A 300 11.24 0.24 -11.64
CA MET A 300 11.76 0.28 -10.26
C MET A 300 10.89 1.17 -9.37
N ALA A 301 10.44 2.33 -9.86
CA ALA A 301 9.53 3.19 -9.12
C ALA A 301 8.18 2.51 -8.82
N TYR A 302 7.74 1.56 -9.65
CA TYR A 302 6.59 0.69 -9.33
C TYR A 302 6.87 -0.19 -8.11
N LEU A 303 8.01 -0.88 -8.09
CA LEU A 303 8.39 -1.75 -6.97
C LEU A 303 8.72 -1.01 -5.68
N LEU A 304 9.14 0.26 -5.76
CA LEU A 304 9.47 1.08 -4.59
C LEU A 304 8.26 1.86 -4.05
N ALA A 305 7.17 1.93 -4.81
CA ALA A 305 6.03 2.76 -4.46
C ALA A 305 5.25 2.14 -3.30
N PHE A 306 5.11 2.90 -2.21
CA PHE A 306 4.41 2.42 -1.04
C PHE A 306 2.96 1.96 -1.28
N PRO A 307 2.14 2.51 -2.21
CA PRO A 307 0.82 1.93 -2.48
C PRO A 307 0.90 0.45 -2.89
N LEU A 308 1.94 0.06 -3.64
CA LEU A 308 2.19 -1.36 -3.95
C LEU A 308 2.54 -2.15 -2.68
N HIS A 309 3.40 -1.62 -1.81
CA HIS A 309 3.77 -2.26 -0.55
C HIS A 309 2.57 -2.51 0.36
N PHE A 310 1.63 -1.55 0.42
CA PHE A 310 0.42 -1.73 1.21
C PHE A 310 -0.41 -2.89 0.65
N LEU A 311 -0.56 -3.04 -0.67
CA LEU A 311 -1.26 -4.20 -1.25
C LEU A 311 -0.65 -5.56 -0.85
N ASP A 312 0.66 -5.61 -0.64
CA ASP A 312 1.40 -6.86 -0.41
C ASP A 312 1.64 -7.19 1.08
N ILE A 313 2.12 -6.22 1.87
CA ILE A 313 2.75 -6.46 3.18
C ILE A 313 1.85 -6.15 4.39
N ALA A 314 0.91 -5.21 4.26
CA ALA A 314 0.18 -4.70 5.43
C ALA A 314 -1.07 -3.89 5.06
N ILE A 315 -2.17 -4.56 4.76
CA ILE A 315 -3.48 -3.91 4.89
C ILE A 315 -4.16 -4.50 6.11
N ASP A 316 -4.16 -3.73 7.20
CA ASP A 316 -4.81 -4.09 8.46
C ASP A 316 -4.37 -5.49 8.97
N GLY A 317 -3.07 -5.79 8.83
CA GLY A 317 -2.47 -7.06 9.25
C GLY A 317 -2.68 -8.25 8.31
N LYS A 318 -3.38 -8.08 7.17
CA LYS A 318 -3.69 -9.16 6.22
C LYS A 318 -2.73 -9.15 5.03
N THR A 319 -2.18 -10.32 4.68
CA THR A 319 -1.03 -10.52 3.77
C THR A 319 -1.36 -11.20 2.44
N PHE A 320 -2.60 -11.66 2.26
CA PHE A 320 -3.08 -12.20 0.98
C PHE A 320 -4.50 -11.73 0.67
N ARG A 321 -4.73 -11.23 -0.55
CA ARG A 321 -6.04 -10.89 -1.11
C ARG A 321 -6.09 -11.10 -2.65
N PRO A 322 -7.13 -11.76 -3.18
CA PRO A 322 -7.28 -12.01 -4.61
C PRO A 322 -7.26 -10.75 -5.48
N ILE A 323 -7.71 -9.60 -4.96
CA ILE A 323 -7.69 -8.32 -5.68
C ILE A 323 -6.29 -7.94 -6.17
N SER A 324 -5.24 -8.30 -5.42
CA SER A 324 -3.83 -8.04 -5.76
C SER A 324 -3.43 -8.72 -7.07
N LEU A 325 -3.95 -9.93 -7.34
CA LEU A 325 -3.71 -10.67 -8.59
C LEU A 325 -4.29 -9.96 -9.83
N GLY A 326 -5.30 -9.10 -9.66
CA GLY A 326 -5.88 -8.31 -10.73
C GLY A 326 -4.98 -7.18 -11.24
N VAL A 327 -4.08 -6.65 -10.39
CA VAL A 327 -3.15 -5.55 -10.74
C VAL A 327 -2.23 -5.89 -11.91
N PRO A 328 -1.44 -6.98 -11.87
CA PRO A 328 -0.59 -7.35 -13.00
C PRO A 328 -1.41 -7.76 -14.24
N LEU A 329 -2.58 -8.40 -14.06
CA LEU A 329 -3.47 -8.76 -15.18
C LEU A 329 -3.96 -7.52 -15.92
N LEU A 330 -4.39 -6.48 -15.21
CA LEU A 330 -4.80 -5.21 -15.80
C LEU A 330 -3.62 -4.49 -16.48
N LEU A 331 -2.44 -4.44 -15.85
CA LEU A 331 -1.23 -3.85 -16.45
C LEU A 331 -0.84 -4.55 -17.77
N TRP A 332 -0.79 -5.88 -17.77
CA TRP A 332 -0.51 -6.64 -18.98
C TRP A 332 -1.64 -6.52 -20.00
N GLY A 333 -2.91 -6.45 -19.58
CA GLY A 333 -4.04 -6.18 -20.46
C GLY A 333 -3.89 -4.85 -21.20
N ILE A 334 -3.54 -3.79 -20.48
CA ILE A 334 -3.23 -2.47 -21.05
C ILE A 334 -2.04 -2.57 -22.02
N GLU A 335 -0.96 -3.24 -21.63
CA GLU A 335 0.23 -3.37 -22.47
C GLU A 335 -0.04 -4.18 -23.75
N ARG A 336 -0.86 -5.24 -23.69
CA ARG A 336 -1.29 -6.03 -24.86
C ARG A 336 -2.19 -5.20 -25.77
N TRP A 337 -3.11 -4.41 -25.23
CA TRP A 337 -3.94 -3.50 -26.01
C TRP A 337 -3.10 -2.47 -26.76
N GLU A 338 -2.17 -1.85 -26.02
CA GLU A 338 -1.25 -0.87 -26.56
C GLU A 338 -0.37 -1.50 -27.65
N SER A 339 0.07 -2.74 -27.48
CA SER A 339 0.79 -3.53 -28.50
C SER A 339 -0.05 -3.99 -29.70
N GLY A 340 -1.35 -3.68 -29.76
CA GLY A 340 -2.26 -4.07 -30.85
C GLY A 340 -2.87 -5.48 -30.71
N ARG A 341 -2.57 -6.21 -29.63
CA ARG A 341 -3.08 -7.57 -29.37
C ARG A 341 -4.40 -7.51 -28.60
N VAL A 342 -5.45 -6.98 -29.24
CA VAL A 342 -6.74 -6.67 -28.58
C VAL A 342 -7.44 -7.88 -27.96
N LYS A 343 -7.35 -9.07 -28.58
CA LYS A 343 -7.98 -10.29 -28.05
C LYS A 343 -7.33 -10.73 -26.74
N THR A 344 -6.00 -10.72 -26.68
CA THR A 344 -5.25 -11.04 -25.46
C THR A 344 -5.51 -10.00 -24.38
N ALA A 345 -5.62 -8.72 -24.75
CA ALA A 345 -6.02 -7.68 -23.82
C ALA A 345 -7.39 -7.96 -23.21
N ALA A 346 -8.40 -8.22 -24.04
CA ALA A 346 -9.76 -8.54 -23.57
C ALA A 346 -9.78 -9.76 -22.63
N LEU A 347 -9.03 -10.82 -22.95
CA LEU A 347 -8.90 -11.99 -22.09
C LEU A 347 -8.28 -11.63 -20.72
N LEU A 348 -7.18 -10.87 -20.71
CA LEU A 348 -6.52 -10.48 -19.45
C LEU A 348 -7.41 -9.56 -18.60
N LEU A 349 -8.16 -8.66 -19.23
CA LEU A 349 -9.14 -7.81 -18.53
C LEU A 349 -10.29 -8.64 -17.95
N LEU A 350 -10.77 -9.64 -18.69
CA LEU A 350 -11.78 -10.58 -18.18
C LEU A 350 -11.25 -11.37 -16.97
N LEU A 351 -10.00 -11.84 -17.03
CA LEU A 351 -9.35 -12.51 -15.88
C LEU A 351 -9.17 -11.56 -14.69
N ALA A 352 -8.88 -10.27 -14.94
CA ALA A 352 -8.79 -9.28 -13.86
C ALA A 352 -10.14 -9.07 -13.15
N LEU A 353 -11.28 -9.22 -13.84
CA LEU A 353 -12.61 -9.16 -13.22
C LEU A 353 -12.89 -10.33 -12.25
N ALA A 354 -12.16 -11.44 -12.37
CA ALA A 354 -12.22 -12.52 -11.40
C ALA A 354 -11.53 -12.17 -10.07
N ALA A 355 -10.68 -11.15 -10.06
CA ALA A 355 -10.00 -10.69 -8.85
C ALA A 355 -10.95 -9.93 -7.93
N LYS A 356 -11.71 -8.98 -8.51
CA LYS A 356 -12.78 -8.24 -7.84
C LYS A 356 -13.59 -7.41 -8.85
N GLU A 357 -14.85 -7.15 -8.56
CA GLU A 357 -15.72 -6.29 -9.35
C GLU A 357 -15.26 -4.83 -9.41
N ASP A 358 -14.49 -4.34 -8.44
CA ASP A 358 -13.93 -2.98 -8.40
C ASP A 358 -13.13 -2.65 -9.67
N PHE A 359 -12.54 -3.66 -10.32
CA PHE A 359 -11.83 -3.48 -11.60
C PHE A 359 -12.74 -2.97 -12.73
N CYS A 360 -14.07 -3.16 -12.66
CA CYS A 360 -15.01 -2.59 -13.63
C CYS A 360 -14.94 -1.07 -13.68
N LEU A 361 -14.71 -0.42 -12.54
CA LEU A 361 -14.68 1.03 -12.42
C LEU A 361 -13.46 1.65 -13.13
N VAL A 362 -12.44 0.86 -13.49
CA VAL A 362 -11.36 1.28 -14.40
C VAL A 362 -11.47 0.64 -15.79
N ILE A 363 -11.92 -0.61 -15.91
CA ILE A 363 -12.04 -1.31 -17.20
C ILE A 363 -13.08 -0.64 -18.10
N ALA A 364 -14.22 -0.25 -17.54
CA ALA A 364 -15.27 0.42 -18.30
C ALA A 364 -14.81 1.76 -18.91
N PRO A 365 -14.30 2.74 -18.12
CA PRO A 365 -13.77 3.99 -18.68
C PRO A 365 -12.52 3.77 -19.54
N LEU A 366 -11.71 2.74 -19.29
CA LEU A 366 -10.56 2.38 -20.13
C LEU A 366 -11.01 1.95 -21.54
N GLY A 367 -12.01 1.07 -21.62
CA GLY A 367 -12.63 0.66 -22.87
C GLY A 367 -13.22 1.85 -23.65
N ALA A 368 -13.92 2.74 -22.94
CA ALA A 368 -14.47 3.97 -23.52
C ALA A 368 -13.36 4.90 -24.04
N CYS A 369 -12.29 5.10 -23.26
CA CYS A 369 -11.12 5.88 -23.65
C CYS A 369 -10.47 5.29 -24.92
N TRP A 370 -10.33 3.96 -24.99
CA TRP A 370 -9.79 3.28 -26.15
C TRP A 370 -10.68 3.37 -27.39
N ALA A 371 -12.00 3.23 -27.23
CA ALA A 371 -12.96 3.43 -28.31
C ALA A 371 -12.90 4.86 -28.86
N TRP A 372 -12.82 5.85 -27.97
CA TRP A 372 -12.68 7.26 -28.32
C TRP A 372 -11.36 7.51 -29.07
N ARG A 373 -10.22 7.01 -28.58
CA ARG A 373 -8.92 7.11 -29.27
C ARG A 373 -8.94 6.45 -30.65
N ALA A 374 -9.56 5.28 -30.77
CA ALA A 374 -9.71 4.59 -32.05
C ALA A 374 -10.58 5.36 -33.06
N SER A 375 -11.58 6.11 -32.58
CA SER A 375 -12.42 6.96 -33.44
C SER A 375 -11.68 8.18 -34.00
N ARG A 376 -10.61 8.63 -33.35
CA ARG A 376 -9.81 9.81 -33.71
C ARG A 376 -8.41 9.47 -34.26
N ALA A 377 -8.19 8.22 -34.67
CA ALA A 377 -6.90 7.81 -35.19
C ALA A 377 -6.55 8.57 -36.48
N ALA A 378 -5.27 8.92 -36.66
CA ALA A 378 -4.79 9.78 -37.75
C ALA A 378 -5.04 9.22 -39.16
N GLY A 379 -5.19 7.90 -39.30
CA GLY A 379 -5.54 7.21 -40.55
C GLY A 379 -7.05 7.00 -40.76
N GLY A 380 -7.90 7.68 -39.97
CA GLY A 380 -9.34 7.46 -39.93
C GLY A 380 -9.77 6.48 -38.82
N PRO A 381 -11.08 6.30 -38.58
CA PRO A 381 -11.57 5.50 -37.47
C PRO A 381 -11.20 4.02 -37.61
N ASP A 382 -10.45 3.48 -36.65
CA ASP A 382 -10.21 2.04 -36.56
C ASP A 382 -11.48 1.37 -36.00
N ARG A 383 -12.35 0.94 -36.93
CA ARG A 383 -13.68 0.39 -36.59
C ARG A 383 -13.57 -0.85 -35.70
N LEU A 384 -12.58 -1.70 -35.93
CA LEU A 384 -12.40 -2.93 -35.17
C LEU A 384 -11.97 -2.62 -33.74
N ARG A 385 -10.92 -1.81 -33.54
CA ARG A 385 -10.49 -1.41 -32.20
C ARG A 385 -11.54 -0.59 -31.48
N ARG A 386 -12.30 0.24 -32.20
CA ARG A 386 -13.43 0.96 -31.64
C ARG A 386 -14.51 0.00 -31.14
N ALA A 387 -14.88 -1.01 -31.93
CA ALA A 387 -15.86 -2.02 -31.51
C ALA A 387 -15.40 -2.80 -30.27
N TRP A 388 -14.13 -3.23 -30.24
CA TRP A 388 -13.55 -3.87 -29.04
C TRP A 388 -13.55 -2.94 -27.82
N GLY A 389 -13.20 -1.66 -27.98
CA GLY A 389 -13.24 -0.69 -26.89
C GLY A 389 -14.65 -0.49 -26.33
N ILE A 390 -15.66 -0.40 -27.22
CA ILE A 390 -17.07 -0.33 -26.83
C ILE A 390 -17.49 -1.62 -26.12
N GLY A 391 -17.11 -2.79 -26.65
CA GLY A 391 -17.41 -4.09 -26.05
C GLY A 391 -16.81 -4.25 -24.65
N ILE A 392 -15.56 -3.80 -24.44
CA ILE A 392 -14.91 -3.80 -23.12
C ILE A 392 -15.63 -2.84 -22.17
N ALA A 393 -16.01 -1.65 -22.65
CA ALA A 393 -16.74 -0.67 -21.84
C ALA A 393 -18.11 -1.20 -21.39
N ALA A 394 -18.90 -1.70 -22.35
CA ALA A 394 -20.21 -2.27 -22.10
C ALA A 394 -20.12 -3.55 -21.24
N GLY A 395 -19.11 -4.40 -21.47
CA GLY A 395 -18.85 -5.59 -20.67
C GLY A 395 -18.49 -5.28 -19.22
N GLY A 396 -17.66 -4.27 -18.97
CA GLY A 396 -17.34 -3.82 -17.61
C GLY A 396 -18.56 -3.26 -16.88
N VAL A 397 -19.38 -2.44 -17.53
CA VAL A 397 -20.64 -1.96 -16.95
C VAL A 397 -21.61 -3.12 -16.71
N GLY A 398 -21.77 -4.00 -17.69
CA GLY A 398 -22.65 -5.17 -17.60
C GLY A 398 -22.25 -6.11 -16.47
N TRP A 399 -20.96 -6.38 -16.29
CA TRP A 399 -20.46 -7.19 -15.18
C TRP A 399 -20.72 -6.52 -13.83
N LEU A 400 -20.46 -5.21 -13.70
CA LEU A 400 -20.74 -4.49 -12.46
C LEU A 400 -22.23 -4.56 -12.10
N LEU A 401 -23.12 -4.33 -13.06
CA LEU A 401 -24.57 -4.44 -12.84
C LEU A 401 -24.99 -5.87 -12.51
N LEU A 402 -24.44 -6.88 -13.21
CA LEU A 402 -24.71 -8.28 -12.91
C LEU A 402 -24.31 -8.62 -11.47
N VAL A 403 -23.12 -8.20 -11.04
CA VAL A 403 -22.63 -8.48 -9.69
C VAL A 403 -23.51 -7.81 -8.64
N LEU A 404 -23.77 -6.51 -8.78
CA LEU A 404 -24.50 -5.73 -7.79
C LEU A 404 -25.99 -6.06 -7.71
N LEU A 405 -26.62 -6.37 -8.85
CA LEU A 405 -28.08 -6.56 -8.93
C LEU A 405 -28.50 -8.02 -8.89
N VAL A 406 -27.61 -8.96 -9.21
CA VAL A 406 -27.95 -10.39 -9.32
C VAL A 406 -27.06 -11.23 -8.43
N VAL A 407 -25.74 -11.20 -8.58
CA VAL A 407 -24.84 -12.14 -7.87
C VAL A 407 -24.87 -11.90 -6.37
N ILE A 408 -24.56 -10.69 -5.91
CA ILE A 408 -24.54 -10.37 -4.47
C ILE A 408 -25.92 -10.63 -3.84
N PRO A 409 -27.05 -10.12 -4.38
CA PRO A 409 -28.37 -10.40 -3.81
C PRO A 409 -28.79 -11.89 -3.86
N ALA A 410 -28.35 -12.66 -4.85
CA ALA A 410 -28.70 -14.09 -4.94
C ALA A 410 -28.00 -14.95 -3.90
N PHE A 411 -26.81 -14.55 -3.46
CA PHE A 411 -26.01 -15.30 -2.47
C PHE A 411 -26.08 -14.71 -1.06
N ARG A 412 -26.62 -13.49 -0.90
CA ARG A 412 -26.70 -12.81 0.38
C ARG A 412 -28.14 -12.66 0.87
N GLY A 413 -28.40 -13.08 2.10
CA GLY A 413 -29.70 -12.90 2.77
C GLY A 413 -29.90 -11.53 3.45
N ASP A 414 -28.83 -10.75 3.60
CA ASP A 414 -28.78 -9.49 4.37
C ASP A 414 -28.06 -8.35 3.61
N VAL A 415 -27.86 -7.20 4.25
CA VAL A 415 -27.23 -5.99 3.65
C VAL A 415 -25.73 -6.18 3.36
N PRO A 416 -25.21 -5.68 2.22
CA PRO A 416 -23.79 -5.78 1.88
C PRO A 416 -22.82 -5.13 2.87
N HIS A 417 -21.74 -5.83 3.27
CA HIS A 417 -20.76 -5.32 4.24
C HIS A 417 -20.08 -4.04 3.78
N TYR A 418 -19.81 -3.92 2.47
CA TYR A 418 -19.19 -2.72 1.90
C TYR A 418 -20.00 -1.44 2.14
N ALA A 419 -21.31 -1.54 2.38
CA ALA A 419 -22.16 -0.36 2.59
C ALA A 419 -21.81 0.37 3.90
N GLN A 420 -21.24 -0.34 4.89
CA GLN A 420 -20.79 0.26 6.15
C GLN A 420 -19.66 1.29 5.92
N TYR A 421 -18.83 1.10 4.90
CA TYR A 421 -17.74 2.03 4.58
C TYR A 421 -18.22 3.37 4.02
N PHE A 422 -19.50 3.53 3.69
CA PHE A 422 -20.03 4.81 3.19
C PHE A 422 -20.56 5.72 4.31
N GLY A 423 -20.51 5.24 5.57
CA GLY A 423 -20.76 6.04 6.78
C GLY A 423 -22.04 6.87 6.68
N GLU A 424 -21.88 8.19 6.70
CA GLU A 424 -22.99 9.16 6.65
C GLU A 424 -23.84 9.12 5.38
N LEU A 425 -23.36 8.49 4.29
CA LEU A 425 -24.15 8.30 3.07
C LEU A 425 -25.21 7.20 3.24
N GLY A 426 -25.02 6.29 4.19
CA GLY A 426 -26.01 5.29 4.59
C GLY A 426 -25.49 3.86 4.58
N GLY A 427 -26.18 2.99 5.32
CA GLY A 427 -25.79 1.59 5.49
C GLY A 427 -26.30 0.62 4.41
N THR A 428 -26.99 1.07 3.36
CA THR A 428 -27.46 0.22 2.26
C THR A 428 -27.19 0.86 0.89
N PRO A 429 -27.06 0.10 -0.20
CA PRO A 429 -26.84 0.68 -1.54
C PRO A 429 -27.90 1.71 -1.96
N ALA A 430 -29.18 1.45 -1.62
CA ALA A 430 -30.28 2.38 -1.88
C ALA A 430 -30.17 3.65 -1.04
N ALA A 431 -29.79 3.54 0.24
CA ALA A 431 -29.56 4.70 1.10
C ALA A 431 -28.37 5.54 0.60
N ILE A 432 -27.25 4.91 0.22
CA ILE A 432 -26.06 5.59 -0.31
C ILE A 432 -26.44 6.40 -1.56
N LEU A 433 -27.16 5.80 -2.50
CA LEU A 433 -27.60 6.48 -3.72
C LEU A 433 -28.61 7.59 -3.40
N GLY A 434 -29.59 7.30 -2.54
CA GLY A 434 -30.60 8.26 -2.10
C GLY A 434 -30.00 9.49 -1.45
N THR A 435 -29.11 9.30 -0.46
CA THR A 435 -28.40 10.38 0.24
C THR A 435 -27.49 11.15 -0.69
N SER A 436 -26.78 10.47 -1.61
CA SER A 436 -25.91 11.15 -2.59
C SER A 436 -26.69 12.12 -3.49
N ILE A 437 -27.93 11.77 -3.85
CA ILE A 437 -28.82 12.62 -4.66
C ILE A 437 -29.49 13.71 -3.80
N GLN A 438 -29.96 13.37 -2.61
CA GLN A 438 -30.68 14.30 -1.73
C GLN A 438 -29.77 15.31 -1.03
N ARG A 439 -28.50 14.95 -0.79
CA ARG A 439 -27.50 15.76 -0.07
C ARG A 439 -26.19 15.88 -0.87
N PRO A 440 -26.21 16.49 -2.07
CA PRO A 440 -25.00 16.62 -2.89
C PRO A 440 -23.90 17.42 -2.19
N GLY A 441 -24.24 18.33 -1.28
CA GLY A 441 -23.28 19.07 -0.45
C GLY A 441 -22.39 18.15 0.41
N LEU A 442 -22.92 17.02 0.89
CA LEU A 442 -22.15 16.04 1.67
C LEU A 442 -21.12 15.32 0.80
N VAL A 443 -21.51 14.90 -0.40
CA VAL A 443 -20.62 14.27 -1.38
C VAL A 443 -19.50 15.24 -1.78
N LEU A 444 -19.87 16.50 -2.06
CA LEU A 444 -18.90 17.56 -2.38
C LEU A 444 -17.94 17.82 -1.22
N ALA A 445 -18.42 17.86 0.02
CA ALA A 445 -17.57 18.03 1.21
C ALA A 445 -16.57 16.89 1.38
N LYS A 446 -16.97 15.63 1.14
CA LYS A 446 -16.06 14.49 1.17
C LYS A 446 -14.99 14.60 0.07
N TRP A 447 -15.38 14.94 -1.15
CA TRP A 447 -14.45 15.15 -2.27
C TRP A 447 -13.53 16.36 -2.12
N SER A 448 -13.93 17.40 -1.37
CA SER A 448 -13.10 18.57 -1.09
C SER A 448 -12.36 18.51 0.26
N SER A 449 -12.40 17.37 0.95
CA SER A 449 -11.76 17.20 2.25
C SER A 449 -10.22 17.20 2.18
N PRO A 450 -9.53 17.50 3.30
CA PRO A 450 -8.07 17.40 3.40
C PRO A 450 -7.58 15.98 3.09
N ARG A 451 -8.38 14.98 3.49
CA ARG A 451 -8.14 13.57 3.21
C ARG A 451 -8.09 13.28 1.72
N THR A 452 -9.01 13.84 0.91
CA THR A 452 -8.99 13.66 -0.55
C THR A 452 -7.74 14.28 -1.17
N ALA A 453 -7.33 15.46 -0.72
CA ALA A 453 -6.10 16.11 -1.20
C ALA A 453 -4.86 15.27 -0.85
N PHE A 454 -4.77 14.80 0.40
CA PHE A 454 -3.73 13.87 0.83
C PHE A 454 -3.72 12.62 -0.04
N TYR A 455 -4.88 12.00 -0.28
CA TYR A 455 -5.01 10.77 -1.04
C TYR A 455 -4.52 10.91 -2.49
N ALA A 456 -4.89 12.01 -3.16
CA ALA A 456 -4.39 12.33 -4.48
C ALA A 456 -2.86 12.45 -4.52
N LEU A 457 -2.29 13.21 -3.57
CA LEU A 457 -0.84 13.41 -3.50
C LEU A 457 -0.10 12.11 -3.17
N ALA A 458 -0.63 11.33 -2.24
CA ALA A 458 -0.10 10.04 -1.81
C ALA A 458 -0.09 8.99 -2.93
N LEU A 459 -1.04 9.05 -3.88
CA LEU A 459 -1.04 8.21 -5.08
C LEU A 459 -0.18 8.76 -6.22
N LEU A 460 -0.08 10.08 -6.38
CA LEU A 460 0.62 10.71 -7.52
C LEU A 460 2.12 10.89 -7.28
N LEU A 461 2.55 11.09 -6.02
CA LEU A 461 3.93 11.43 -5.68
C LEU A 461 4.91 10.26 -5.88
N PRO A 462 4.59 9.01 -5.47
CA PRO A 462 5.45 7.87 -5.77
C PRO A 462 5.67 7.65 -7.28
N VAL A 463 4.76 8.16 -8.12
CA VAL A 463 4.84 8.11 -9.59
C VAL A 463 5.38 9.41 -10.20
N GLY A 464 6.00 10.27 -9.37
CA GLY A 464 6.69 11.48 -9.78
C GLY A 464 5.78 12.55 -10.39
N MET A 465 4.48 12.55 -10.06
CA MET A 465 3.47 13.44 -10.66
C MET A 465 3.33 13.31 -12.20
N LEU A 466 3.99 12.32 -12.81
CA LEU A 466 3.98 12.07 -14.25
C LEU A 466 2.58 11.82 -14.82
N PRO A 467 1.62 11.18 -14.10
CA PRO A 467 0.27 11.00 -14.62
C PRO A 467 -0.41 12.32 -15.04
N LEU A 468 -0.11 13.43 -14.37
CA LEU A 468 -0.67 14.76 -14.67
C LEU A 468 -0.27 15.25 -16.07
N ALA A 469 0.89 14.84 -16.60
CA ALA A 469 1.32 15.21 -17.95
C ALA A 469 0.48 14.55 -19.06
N ARG A 470 -0.33 13.53 -18.70
CA ARG A 470 -1.29 12.83 -19.57
C ARG A 470 -2.66 12.70 -18.86
N ALA A 471 -3.25 13.84 -18.48
CA ALA A 471 -4.56 13.91 -17.83
C ALA A 471 -5.66 13.06 -18.49
N GLY A 472 -5.68 12.93 -19.83
CA GLY A 472 -6.66 12.09 -20.52
C GLY A 472 -6.52 10.57 -20.24
N ARG A 473 -5.32 10.08 -19.90
CA ARG A 473 -5.12 8.71 -19.40
C ARG A 473 -5.49 8.61 -17.93
N LEU A 474 -5.08 9.60 -17.13
CA LEU A 474 -5.40 9.67 -15.70
C LEU A 474 -6.92 9.73 -15.44
N ALA A 475 -7.70 10.37 -16.32
CA ALA A 475 -9.16 10.45 -16.19
C ALA A 475 -9.86 9.06 -16.15
N VAL A 476 -9.22 8.01 -16.66
CA VAL A 476 -9.73 6.63 -16.55
C VAL A 476 -9.83 6.17 -15.09
N ALA A 477 -8.96 6.68 -14.22
CA ALA A 477 -8.96 6.38 -12.79
C ALA A 477 -10.03 7.16 -12.01
N ALA A 478 -10.71 8.14 -12.62
CA ALA A 478 -11.62 9.04 -11.92
C ALA A 478 -12.77 8.32 -11.19
N PRO A 479 -13.46 7.31 -11.76
CA PRO A 479 -14.57 6.66 -11.05
C PRO A 479 -14.13 5.91 -9.79
N VAL A 480 -13.02 5.16 -9.86
CA VAL A 480 -12.47 4.49 -8.67
C VAL A 480 -11.97 5.51 -7.65
N PHE A 481 -11.25 6.54 -8.09
CA PHE A 481 -10.75 7.56 -7.17
C PHE A 481 -11.89 8.29 -6.46
N ALA A 482 -12.95 8.67 -7.20
CA ALA A 482 -14.13 9.30 -6.63
C ALA A 482 -14.84 8.40 -5.62
N MET A 483 -14.94 7.09 -5.88
CA MET A 483 -15.48 6.11 -4.94
C MET A 483 -14.62 6.03 -3.68
N LEU A 484 -13.29 5.92 -3.81
CA LEU A 484 -12.38 5.84 -2.66
C LEU A 484 -12.44 7.08 -1.76
N CYS A 485 -12.62 8.27 -2.33
CA CYS A 485 -12.78 9.50 -1.56
C CYS A 485 -14.09 9.56 -0.74
N LEU A 486 -15.06 8.68 -1.04
CA LEU A 486 -16.31 8.57 -0.27
C LEU A 486 -16.21 7.55 0.86
N LEU A 487 -15.24 6.63 0.81
CA LEU A 487 -15.09 5.58 1.83
C LEU A 487 -14.56 6.16 3.14
N GLU A 488 -15.21 5.84 4.24
CA GLU A 488 -14.79 6.11 5.62
C GLU A 488 -14.17 4.83 6.18
N PHE A 489 -12.85 4.86 6.39
CA PHE A 489 -12.14 3.80 7.10
C PHE A 489 -11.87 4.29 8.51
N SER A 490 -12.09 3.42 9.50
CA SER A 490 -11.65 3.67 10.87
C SER A 490 -10.13 3.87 10.86
N THR A 491 -9.67 5.03 11.31
CA THR A 491 -8.24 5.31 11.45
C THR A 491 -7.71 4.50 12.63
N GLY A 492 -7.07 3.36 12.34
CA GLY A 492 -6.28 2.67 13.36
C GLY A 492 -5.09 3.55 13.74
N ASP A 493 -4.95 3.87 15.03
CA ASP A 493 -3.80 4.58 15.58
C ASP A 493 -2.63 3.60 15.76
N SER A 494 -1.97 3.19 14.67
CA SER A 494 -0.72 2.40 14.75
C SER A 494 0.48 3.34 14.90
N PRO A 495 1.25 3.29 16.01
CA PRO A 495 2.40 4.16 16.21
C PRO A 495 3.50 3.95 15.15
N GLY A 496 4.10 5.04 14.65
CA GLY A 496 5.22 4.98 13.71
C GLY A 496 4.84 4.76 12.25
N GLN A 497 3.55 4.86 11.90
CA GLN A 497 3.07 4.92 10.52
C GLN A 497 2.16 6.15 10.35
N PRO A 498 2.19 6.83 9.18
CA PRO A 498 1.24 7.90 8.91
C PRO A 498 -0.20 7.35 8.85
N VAL A 499 -1.20 8.18 9.17
CA VAL A 499 -2.62 7.85 8.99
C VAL A 499 -2.92 7.74 7.50
N VAL A 500 -2.81 6.53 6.97
CA VAL A 500 -2.88 6.25 5.55
C VAL A 500 -4.23 5.60 5.22
N PRO A 501 -5.10 6.24 4.41
CA PRO A 501 -6.41 5.70 4.08
C PRO A 501 -6.35 4.65 2.95
N PHE A 502 -5.19 4.04 2.69
CA PHE A 502 -5.06 3.01 1.66
C PHE A 502 -5.47 1.65 2.22
N HIS A 503 -6.73 1.31 2.00
CA HIS A 503 -7.20 -0.06 2.07
C HIS A 503 -7.05 -0.73 0.68
N HIS A 504 -7.32 -2.03 0.54
CA HIS A 504 -7.05 -2.79 -0.70
C HIS A 504 -7.82 -2.29 -1.93
N PHE A 505 -8.90 -1.52 -1.73
CA PHE A 505 -9.75 -0.96 -2.78
C PHE A 505 -9.02 -0.07 -3.79
N HIS A 506 -7.81 0.42 -3.48
CA HIS A 506 -7.01 1.23 -4.41
C HIS A 506 -6.27 0.42 -5.48
N ALA A 507 -6.27 -0.92 -5.39
CA ALA A 507 -5.56 -1.80 -6.33
C ALA A 507 -5.85 -1.51 -7.82
N PRO A 508 -7.11 -1.27 -8.26
CA PRO A 508 -7.40 -0.99 -9.67
C PRO A 508 -6.81 0.35 -10.18
N LEU A 509 -6.46 1.29 -9.28
CA LEU A 509 -5.85 2.57 -9.67
C LEU A 509 -4.41 2.43 -10.12
N LEU A 510 -3.62 1.56 -9.47
CA LEU A 510 -2.18 1.42 -9.72
C LEU A 510 -1.86 1.22 -11.22
N PRO A 511 -2.51 0.29 -11.94
CA PRO A 511 -2.26 0.09 -13.37
C PRO A 511 -2.48 1.35 -14.21
N ILE A 512 -3.51 2.13 -13.89
CA ILE A 512 -3.86 3.36 -14.63
C ILE A 512 -2.84 4.47 -14.34
N LEU A 513 -2.40 4.61 -13.08
CA LEU A 513 -1.37 5.57 -12.70
C LEU A 513 -0.06 5.32 -13.46
N TYR A 514 0.41 4.07 -13.51
CA TYR A 514 1.66 3.75 -14.21
C TYR A 514 1.53 3.81 -15.74
N TRP A 515 0.35 3.49 -16.30
CA TRP A 515 0.08 3.71 -17.72
C TRP A 515 0.06 5.20 -18.12
N ALA A 516 -0.51 6.05 -17.26
CA ALA A 516 -0.50 7.50 -17.43
C ALA A 516 0.92 8.06 -17.23
N ALA A 517 1.65 7.60 -16.23
CA ALA A 517 3.04 8.00 -15.94
C ALA A 517 3.99 7.66 -17.10
N ALA A 518 3.88 6.46 -17.68
CA ALA A 518 4.68 6.06 -18.85
C ALA A 518 4.47 7.04 -20.03
N GLY A 519 3.21 7.40 -20.31
CA GLY A 519 2.89 8.40 -21.34
C GLY A 519 3.31 9.83 -20.96
N GLY A 520 3.34 10.15 -19.66
CA GLY A 520 3.84 11.41 -19.12
C GLY A 520 5.35 11.56 -19.35
N LEU A 521 6.10 10.51 -19.06
CA LEU A 521 7.54 10.45 -19.32
C LEU A 521 7.86 10.49 -20.82
N GLY A 522 7.07 9.79 -21.65
CA GLY A 522 7.15 9.91 -23.11
C GLY A 522 6.96 11.35 -23.60
N ARG A 523 6.01 12.10 -23.01
CA ARG A 523 5.83 13.53 -23.31
C ARG A 523 7.05 14.38 -22.94
N LEU A 524 7.76 14.05 -21.85
CA LEU A 524 8.99 14.74 -21.48
C LEU A 524 10.14 14.43 -22.44
N VAL A 525 10.22 13.19 -22.93
CA VAL A 525 11.16 12.79 -24.00
C VAL A 525 10.90 13.58 -25.28
N ASP A 526 9.63 13.69 -25.69
CA ASP A 526 9.25 14.45 -26.88
C ASP A 526 9.56 15.96 -26.74
N ARG A 527 9.57 16.50 -25.51
CA ARG A 527 9.96 17.89 -25.24
C ARG A 527 11.46 18.12 -25.37
N ASN A 528 12.27 17.41 -24.59
CA ASN A 528 13.75 17.42 -24.69
C ASN A 528 14.40 16.39 -23.75
N PRO A 529 15.64 15.93 -24.05
CA PRO A 529 16.36 14.96 -23.23
C PRO A 529 16.56 15.38 -21.77
N ALA A 530 16.83 16.67 -21.51
CA ALA A 530 17.07 17.16 -20.16
C ALA A 530 15.81 17.06 -19.27
N SER A 531 14.63 17.30 -19.83
CA SER A 531 13.35 17.16 -19.12
C SER A 531 13.02 15.70 -18.86
N ALA A 532 13.32 14.81 -19.80
CA ALA A 532 13.18 13.38 -19.59
C ALA A 532 14.12 12.85 -18.50
N SER A 533 15.39 13.28 -18.50
CA SER A 533 16.36 12.94 -17.46
C SER A 533 15.88 13.40 -16.07
N ARG A 534 15.45 14.66 -15.94
CA ARG A 534 14.88 15.17 -14.69
C ARG A 534 13.64 14.41 -14.26
N GLY A 535 12.70 14.16 -15.17
CA GLY A 535 11.48 13.40 -14.88
C GLY A 535 11.77 11.97 -14.45
N GLY A 536 12.72 11.29 -15.09
CA GLY A 536 13.15 9.94 -14.76
C GLY A 536 13.80 9.85 -13.38
N TRP A 537 14.72 10.75 -13.05
CA TRP A 537 15.33 10.78 -11.72
C TRP A 537 14.35 11.22 -10.64
N PHE A 538 13.44 12.15 -10.95
CA PHE A 538 12.42 12.59 -10.00
C PHE A 538 11.46 11.45 -9.65
N VAL A 539 10.94 10.69 -10.61
CA VAL A 539 10.04 9.56 -10.29
C VAL A 539 10.73 8.48 -9.45
N LEU A 540 11.98 8.15 -9.77
CA LEU A 540 12.74 7.17 -9.00
C LEU A 540 13.02 7.66 -7.58
N SER A 541 13.45 8.92 -7.45
CA SER A 541 13.74 9.54 -6.15
C SER A 541 12.47 9.74 -5.32
N ALA A 542 11.34 10.05 -5.96
CA ALA A 542 10.06 10.24 -5.29
C ALA A 542 9.48 8.91 -4.79
N ALA A 543 9.56 7.84 -5.59
CA ALA A 543 9.19 6.50 -5.13
C ALA A 543 10.04 6.06 -3.92
N ALA A 544 11.36 6.24 -3.99
CA ALA A 544 12.27 5.90 -2.89
C ALA A 544 12.04 6.77 -1.64
N ALA A 545 11.89 8.09 -1.79
CA ALA A 545 11.65 9.00 -0.68
C ALA A 545 10.26 8.76 -0.05
N CYS A 546 9.22 8.49 -0.83
CA CYS A 546 7.94 8.05 -0.27
C CYS A 546 8.07 6.68 0.42
N GLY A 547 8.84 5.75 -0.15
CA GLY A 547 9.17 4.48 0.50
C GLY A 547 9.78 4.67 1.89
N LEU A 548 10.68 5.65 2.06
CA LEU A 548 11.29 6.00 3.34
C LEU A 548 10.27 6.34 4.43
N PHE A 549 9.27 7.15 4.11
CA PHE A 549 8.29 7.62 5.10
C PHE A 549 7.08 6.70 5.27
N PHE A 550 6.74 5.89 4.26
CA PHE A 550 5.46 5.16 4.23
C PHE A 550 5.60 3.63 4.13
N SER A 551 6.77 3.08 3.74
CA SER A 551 6.92 1.62 3.61
C SER A 551 7.01 0.95 4.98
N ALA A 552 6.38 -0.22 5.12
CA ALA A 552 6.59 -1.14 6.24
C ALA A 552 7.78 -2.11 6.00
N GLY A 553 8.41 -2.08 4.83
CA GLY A 553 9.56 -2.91 4.47
C GLY A 553 10.91 -2.22 4.72
N PRO A 554 12.04 -2.83 4.32
CA PRO A 554 13.39 -2.38 4.68
C PRO A 554 13.77 -0.98 4.18
N LEU A 555 12.96 -0.42 3.28
CA LEU A 555 13.11 0.93 2.76
C LEU A 555 12.53 2.00 3.69
N GLY A 556 11.61 1.65 4.59
CA GLY A 556 10.89 2.59 5.44
C GLY A 556 11.49 2.74 6.83
N LEU A 557 11.29 3.92 7.44
CA LEU A 557 11.74 4.22 8.80
C LEU A 557 11.13 3.26 9.84
N ALA A 558 9.84 2.93 9.69
CA ALA A 558 9.12 2.02 10.58
C ALA A 558 9.79 0.63 10.70
N PHE A 559 10.45 0.15 9.64
CA PHE A 559 11.15 -1.14 9.68
C PHE A 559 12.37 -1.12 10.59
N TRP A 560 13.00 0.04 10.79
CA TRP A 560 14.22 0.20 11.58
C TRP A 560 13.97 0.84 12.95
N ASP A 561 12.72 1.21 13.24
CA ASP A 561 12.32 1.79 14.52
C ASP A 561 11.95 0.68 15.51
N SER A 562 12.70 0.58 16.61
CA SER A 562 12.50 -0.47 17.62
C SER A 562 11.14 -0.42 18.33
N GLY A 563 10.46 0.73 18.33
CA GLY A 563 9.13 0.90 18.91
C GLY A 563 8.00 0.81 17.89
N SER A 564 8.27 0.42 16.64
CA SER A 564 7.24 0.23 15.62
C SER A 564 6.74 -1.22 15.57
N ASP A 565 5.46 -1.41 15.28
CA ASP A 565 4.84 -2.72 14.98
C ASP A 565 5.42 -3.39 13.71
N HIS A 566 6.28 -2.70 12.97
CA HIS A 566 6.94 -3.19 11.77
C HIS A 566 8.44 -3.36 11.92
N HIS A 567 8.96 -3.25 13.15
CA HIS A 567 10.38 -3.38 13.42
C HIS A 567 10.93 -4.72 12.89
N GLY A 568 11.78 -4.64 11.87
CA GLY A 568 12.23 -5.79 11.11
C GLY A 568 13.02 -6.80 11.95
N ALA A 569 13.87 -6.33 12.86
CA ALA A 569 14.67 -7.23 13.69
C ALA A 569 13.81 -8.04 14.67
N THR A 570 12.74 -7.45 15.21
CA THR A 570 11.77 -8.17 16.05
C THR A 570 10.89 -9.07 15.19
N LEU A 571 10.38 -8.55 14.05
CA LEU A 571 9.47 -9.27 13.18
C LEU A 571 10.10 -10.53 12.57
N LEU A 572 11.37 -10.47 12.16
CA LEU A 572 12.07 -11.60 11.54
C LEU A 572 12.52 -12.67 12.55
N LYS A 573 12.40 -12.40 13.85
CA LYS A 573 12.67 -13.37 14.91
C LYS A 573 11.37 -14.07 15.31
N THR A 574 11.41 -15.37 15.51
CA THR A 574 10.26 -16.10 16.08
C THR A 574 10.03 -15.65 17.51
N SER A 575 8.81 -15.23 17.81
CA SER A 575 8.36 -14.83 19.13
C SER A 575 8.08 -16.05 20.01
N ARG A 576 8.17 -15.88 21.34
CA ARG A 576 7.86 -16.95 22.28
C ARG A 576 6.43 -17.49 22.12
N ARG A 577 5.48 -16.58 21.84
CA ARG A 577 4.09 -16.90 21.50
C ARG A 577 4.02 -17.89 20.34
N ALA A 578 4.71 -17.60 19.24
CA ALA A 578 4.77 -18.50 18.08
C ALA A 578 5.53 -19.81 18.32
N GLU A 579 6.61 -19.81 19.11
CA GLU A 579 7.34 -21.04 19.47
C GLU A 579 6.44 -22.03 20.21
N LEU A 580 5.71 -21.54 21.22
CA LEU A 580 4.82 -22.34 22.05
C LEU A 580 3.59 -22.85 21.29
N PHE A 581 3.20 -22.18 20.20
CA PHE A 581 2.07 -22.60 19.39
C PHE A 581 2.28 -23.95 18.69
N ALA A 582 3.52 -24.38 18.45
CA ALA A 582 3.81 -25.70 17.91
C ALA A 582 3.30 -26.84 18.83
N GLU A 583 3.27 -26.60 20.14
CA GLU A 583 2.66 -27.54 21.10
C GLU A 583 1.15 -27.64 20.87
N VAL A 584 0.47 -26.50 20.66
CA VAL A 584 -0.96 -26.44 20.35
C VAL A 584 -1.30 -27.17 19.05
N GLU A 585 -0.55 -26.92 17.96
CA GLU A 585 -0.75 -27.58 16.67
C GLU A 585 -0.64 -29.12 16.79
N SER A 586 0.20 -29.62 17.69
CA SER A 586 0.39 -31.06 17.89
C SER A 586 -0.77 -31.76 18.62
N LEU A 587 -1.61 -31.00 19.33
CA LEU A 587 -2.72 -31.53 20.14
C LEU A 587 -4.02 -31.68 19.35
N VAL A 588 -4.19 -30.91 18.28
CA VAL A 588 -5.45 -30.82 17.54
C VAL A 588 -5.34 -31.62 16.24
N PRO A 589 -6.08 -32.74 16.08
CA PRO A 589 -6.00 -33.55 14.87
C PRO A 589 -6.69 -32.87 13.68
N VAL A 590 -6.20 -33.11 12.47
CA VAL A 590 -6.77 -32.54 11.22
C VAL A 590 -8.25 -32.92 11.01
N THR A 591 -8.70 -34.03 11.60
CA THR A 591 -10.11 -34.46 11.56
C THR A 591 -11.03 -33.67 12.50
N ALA A 592 -10.48 -32.84 13.39
CA ALA A 592 -11.23 -32.07 14.36
C ALA A 592 -11.99 -30.89 13.75
N ARG A 593 -13.01 -30.47 14.50
CA ARG A 593 -13.67 -29.18 14.37
C ARG A 593 -13.10 -28.24 15.41
N VAL A 594 -12.49 -27.14 14.97
CA VAL A 594 -11.69 -26.28 15.85
C VAL A 594 -12.31 -24.90 15.94
N PHE A 595 -12.61 -24.44 17.15
CA PHE A 595 -12.91 -23.05 17.45
C PHE A 595 -11.62 -22.37 17.88
N SER A 596 -11.26 -21.24 17.29
CA SER A 596 -10.01 -20.58 17.65
C SER A 596 -10.07 -19.07 17.59
N THR A 597 -9.30 -18.41 18.45
CA THR A 597 -9.16 -16.94 18.46
C THR A 597 -8.48 -16.42 17.18
N ASP A 598 -8.83 -15.20 16.76
CA ASP A 598 -8.55 -14.60 15.45
C ASP A 598 -7.12 -14.81 14.90
N PHE A 599 -6.08 -14.56 15.69
CA PHE A 599 -4.69 -14.56 15.21
C PHE A 599 -4.03 -15.96 15.12
N VAL A 600 -4.65 -16.98 15.70
CA VAL A 600 -4.19 -18.38 15.57
C VAL A 600 -5.03 -19.16 14.56
N HIS A 601 -6.20 -18.64 14.22
CA HIS A 601 -7.12 -19.25 13.28
C HIS A 601 -6.50 -19.60 11.91
N PRO A 602 -5.61 -18.78 11.30
CA PRO A 602 -4.94 -19.15 10.05
C PRO A 602 -4.15 -20.46 10.08
N ARG A 603 -3.96 -21.08 11.25
CA ARG A 603 -3.30 -22.38 11.42
C ARG A 603 -4.25 -23.56 11.37
N PHE A 604 -5.56 -23.30 11.42
CA PHE A 604 -6.59 -24.33 11.48
C PHE A 604 -7.39 -24.47 10.17
N THR A 605 -7.05 -23.72 9.11
CA THR A 605 -7.73 -23.74 7.79
C THR A 605 -7.78 -25.13 7.14
N HIS A 606 -6.84 -26.02 7.47
CA HIS A 606 -6.77 -27.38 6.93
C HIS A 606 -7.56 -28.43 7.74
N HIS A 607 -8.32 -28.04 8.75
CA HIS A 607 -9.06 -28.98 9.59
C HIS A 607 -10.40 -29.39 8.97
N ALA A 608 -11.13 -30.31 9.62
CA ALA A 608 -12.47 -30.69 9.16
C ALA A 608 -13.40 -29.47 9.14
N ARG A 609 -13.31 -28.63 10.17
CA ARG A 609 -13.92 -27.30 10.25
C ARG A 609 -13.04 -26.37 11.10
N SER A 610 -13.00 -25.10 10.75
CA SER A 610 -12.38 -24.06 11.55
C SER A 610 -13.41 -22.95 11.79
N TYR A 611 -13.64 -22.59 13.04
CA TYR A 611 -14.61 -21.61 13.48
C TYR A 611 -13.91 -20.52 14.29
N ASP A 612 -14.31 -19.27 14.07
CA ASP A 612 -13.74 -18.18 14.83
C ASP A 612 -14.45 -18.10 16.19
N TYR A 613 -13.65 -18.02 17.26
CA TYR A 613 -14.08 -18.00 18.66
C TYR A 613 -14.10 -16.59 19.27
N SER A 614 -13.69 -15.56 18.52
CA SER A 614 -13.79 -14.16 18.96
C SER A 614 -15.24 -13.68 19.13
N LYS A 615 -15.48 -12.55 19.83
CA LYS A 615 -16.80 -11.97 20.20
C LYS A 615 -17.70 -11.57 19.01
N TYR A 616 -18.10 -12.53 18.18
CA TYR A 616 -18.96 -12.36 17.03
C TYR A 616 -20.13 -13.33 17.15
N HIS A 617 -21.37 -12.84 17.03
CA HIS A 617 -22.56 -13.68 16.95
C HIS A 617 -22.53 -14.48 15.65
N ARG A 618 -22.63 -15.82 15.70
CA ARG A 618 -22.42 -16.69 14.53
C ARG A 618 -23.34 -17.90 14.50
N HIS A 619 -23.55 -18.47 13.31
CA HIS A 619 -24.12 -19.81 13.16
C HIS A 619 -23.33 -20.91 13.90
N SER A 620 -22.04 -20.66 14.18
CA SER A 620 -21.16 -21.54 14.96
C SER A 620 -21.53 -21.61 16.44
N ASP A 621 -22.28 -20.64 16.96
CA ASP A 621 -22.81 -20.65 18.34
C ASP A 621 -23.75 -21.85 18.53
N ALA A 622 -24.47 -22.25 17.47
CA ALA A 622 -25.31 -23.45 17.48
C ALA A 622 -24.47 -24.73 17.54
N GLU A 623 -23.31 -24.81 16.87
CA GLU A 623 -22.43 -25.99 16.98
C GLU A 623 -21.67 -26.05 18.31
N LEU A 624 -21.39 -24.90 18.92
CA LEU A 624 -20.83 -24.81 20.28
C LEU A 624 -21.84 -25.34 21.32
N THR A 625 -23.10 -24.90 21.21
CA THR A 625 -24.16 -25.24 22.18
C THR A 625 -24.80 -26.61 21.91
N GLU A 626 -25.02 -26.96 20.64
CA GLU A 626 -25.64 -28.21 20.18
C GLU A 626 -24.69 -28.97 19.21
N PRO A 627 -23.69 -29.71 19.72
CA PRO A 627 -22.74 -30.44 18.90
C PRO A 627 -23.39 -31.62 18.18
N VAL A 628 -22.81 -32.00 17.03
CA VAL A 628 -23.21 -33.22 16.34
C VAL A 628 -22.51 -34.42 16.98
N ALA A 629 -23.29 -35.44 17.34
CA ALA A 629 -22.77 -36.67 17.94
C ALA A 629 -21.72 -37.37 17.04
N GLY A 630 -20.66 -37.90 17.67
CA GLY A 630 -19.59 -38.64 16.98
C GLY A 630 -18.58 -37.74 16.25
N GLN A 631 -18.54 -36.44 16.56
CA GLN A 631 -17.55 -35.50 16.02
C GLN A 631 -16.70 -34.90 17.13
N ASP A 632 -15.42 -34.68 16.82
CA ASP A 632 -14.46 -34.15 17.78
C ASP A 632 -14.38 -32.62 17.69
N TYR A 633 -14.53 -31.96 18.83
CA TYR A 633 -14.54 -30.50 18.94
C TYR A 633 -13.44 -30.01 19.88
N TYR A 634 -12.74 -28.96 19.45
CA TYR A 634 -11.65 -28.33 20.19
C TYR A 634 -11.86 -26.82 20.25
N ILE A 635 -11.47 -26.20 21.37
CA ILE A 635 -11.37 -24.74 21.48
C ILE A 635 -9.92 -24.37 21.76
N VAL A 636 -9.35 -23.47 20.96
CA VAL A 636 -7.99 -22.98 21.09
C VAL A 636 -8.02 -21.47 21.33
N ILE A 637 -7.67 -21.08 22.55
CA ILE A 637 -7.70 -19.69 22.99
C ILE A 637 -6.26 -19.21 23.13
N ASP A 638 -5.93 -18.16 22.39
CA ASP A 638 -4.72 -17.39 22.60
C ASP A 638 -5.00 -16.31 23.66
N VAL A 639 -4.36 -16.38 24.83
CA VAL A 639 -4.60 -15.41 25.90
C VAL A 639 -3.73 -14.16 25.76
N GLN A 640 -2.68 -14.23 24.93
CA GLN A 640 -1.65 -13.19 24.80
C GLN A 640 -1.87 -12.28 23.60
N HIS A 641 -2.84 -12.55 22.72
CA HIS A 641 -3.13 -11.64 21.61
C HIS A 641 -3.76 -10.32 22.10
N PRO A 642 -3.51 -9.17 21.43
CA PRO A 642 -3.91 -7.84 21.92
C PRO A 642 -5.42 -7.62 22.13
N TYR A 643 -6.25 -8.46 21.51
CA TYR A 643 -7.71 -8.38 21.58
C TYR A 643 -8.33 -9.51 22.41
N SER A 644 -7.51 -10.28 23.13
CA SER A 644 -8.01 -11.42 23.90
C SER A 644 -8.77 -10.94 25.12
N THR A 645 -10.01 -11.40 25.25
CA THR A 645 -10.84 -11.09 26.42
C THR A 645 -10.78 -12.18 27.49
N VAL A 646 -10.09 -13.29 27.19
CA VAL A 646 -9.86 -14.41 28.09
C VAL A 646 -8.39 -14.35 28.50
N GLN A 647 -8.13 -14.07 29.78
CA GLN A 647 -6.76 -13.93 30.30
C GLN A 647 -6.37 -15.10 31.20
N SER A 648 -7.35 -15.88 31.65
CA SER A 648 -7.18 -17.03 32.52
C SER A 648 -8.19 -18.14 32.18
N VAL A 649 -7.97 -19.34 32.72
CA VAL A 649 -8.92 -20.47 32.61
C VAL A 649 -10.27 -20.11 33.21
N ASP A 650 -10.26 -19.33 34.29
CA ASP A 650 -11.46 -18.86 34.95
C ASP A 650 -12.26 -17.86 34.11
N ASP A 651 -11.75 -17.36 32.98
CA ASP A 651 -12.50 -16.47 32.08
C ASP A 651 -13.27 -17.25 31.01
N VAL A 652 -12.97 -18.53 30.82
CA VAL A 652 -13.54 -19.36 29.74
C VAL A 652 -15.02 -19.66 30.02
N LEU A 653 -15.89 -19.27 29.10
CA LEU A 653 -17.34 -19.36 29.27
C LEU A 653 -17.85 -20.80 29.27
N GLU A 654 -17.30 -21.65 28.41
CA GLU A 654 -17.74 -23.04 28.25
C GLU A 654 -17.48 -23.88 29.50
N LEU A 655 -16.38 -23.60 30.22
CA LEU A 655 -16.08 -24.24 31.50
C LEU A 655 -17.02 -23.77 32.63
N LYS A 656 -17.67 -22.60 32.49
CA LYS A 656 -18.63 -22.07 33.48
C LYS A 656 -20.06 -22.50 33.21
N GLN A 657 -20.47 -22.51 31.94
CA GLN A 657 -21.87 -22.67 31.54
C GLN A 657 -22.25 -24.12 31.23
N ASP A 658 -21.29 -24.95 30.81
CA ASP A 658 -21.50 -26.33 30.38
C ASP A 658 -20.55 -27.28 31.14
N ASP A 659 -20.60 -27.20 32.48
CA ASP A 659 -19.71 -27.93 33.40
C ASP A 659 -19.84 -29.45 33.20
N GLY A 660 -18.78 -30.05 32.65
CA GLY A 660 -18.69 -31.48 32.36
C GLY A 660 -18.60 -31.85 30.88
N SER A 661 -19.06 -30.99 29.96
CA SER A 661 -19.02 -31.25 28.50
C SER A 661 -17.66 -30.91 27.88
N TRP A 662 -16.93 -29.95 28.47
CA TRP A 662 -15.60 -29.54 28.02
C TRP A 662 -14.56 -29.85 29.10
N GLU A 663 -13.37 -30.24 28.67
CA GLU A 663 -12.23 -30.42 29.55
C GLU A 663 -11.01 -29.65 29.05
N VAL A 664 -10.20 -29.18 30.00
CA VAL A 664 -8.91 -28.56 29.69
C VAL A 664 -7.95 -29.67 29.28
N LEU A 665 -7.64 -29.73 27.99
CA LEU A 665 -6.67 -30.68 27.45
C LEU A 665 -5.24 -30.23 27.79
N ARG A 666 -4.96 -28.93 27.60
CA ARG A 666 -3.64 -28.36 27.86
C ARG A 666 -3.70 -26.87 28.18
N LEU A 667 -2.90 -26.47 29.16
CA LEU A 667 -2.50 -25.09 29.39
C LEU A 667 -1.05 -24.96 28.94
N VAL A 668 -0.80 -24.12 27.94
CA VAL A 668 0.56 -23.90 27.41
C VAL A 668 1.14 -22.67 28.09
N THR A 669 2.17 -22.88 28.89
CA THR A 669 2.87 -21.84 29.63
C THR A 669 4.32 -21.77 29.20
N ASP A 670 4.96 -20.62 29.38
CA ASP A 670 6.41 -20.53 29.28
C ASP A 670 7.11 -21.00 30.58
N ASP A 671 8.43 -20.90 30.59
CA ASP A 671 9.27 -21.35 31.71
C ASP A 671 9.06 -20.50 32.99
N SER A 672 8.45 -19.31 32.86
CA SER A 672 8.09 -18.43 33.97
C SER A 672 6.71 -18.73 34.55
N GLY A 673 5.96 -19.64 33.93
CA GLY A 673 4.56 -19.93 34.28
C GLY A 673 3.56 -18.96 33.64
N THR A 674 4.00 -18.07 32.73
CA THR A 674 3.10 -17.18 31.99
C THR A 674 2.27 -18.00 31.02
N LEU A 675 0.93 -17.88 31.11
CA LEU A 675 -0.01 -18.58 30.24
C LEU A 675 -0.06 -17.96 28.85
N TYR A 676 0.04 -18.79 27.80
CA TYR A 676 -0.06 -18.38 26.40
C TYR A 676 -1.29 -18.93 25.69
N TYR A 677 -1.60 -20.20 25.92
CA TYR A 677 -2.73 -20.85 25.25
C TYR A 677 -3.53 -21.72 26.20
N ILE A 678 -4.84 -21.74 25.97
CA ILE A 678 -5.77 -22.69 26.60
C ILE A 678 -6.34 -23.56 25.47
N VAL A 679 -6.15 -24.87 25.59
CA VAL A 679 -6.71 -25.85 24.65
C VAL A 679 -7.75 -26.67 25.38
N LEU A 680 -8.98 -26.61 24.92
CA LEU A 680 -10.10 -27.41 25.39
C LEU A 680 -10.42 -28.51 24.40
N HIS A 681 -10.85 -29.65 24.93
CA HIS A 681 -11.41 -30.75 24.18
C HIS A 681 -12.83 -31.02 24.67
N ARG A 682 -13.76 -31.27 23.75
CA ARG A 682 -15.12 -31.67 24.13
C ARG A 682 -15.14 -33.15 24.47
N ARG A 683 -15.72 -33.50 25.61
CA ARG A 683 -15.90 -34.91 25.98
C ARG A 683 -16.90 -35.58 25.04
N PRO A 684 -16.70 -36.88 24.72
CA PRO A 684 -17.71 -37.65 24.01
C PRO A 684 -19.02 -37.63 24.80
N ALA A 685 -20.14 -37.41 24.11
CA ALA A 685 -21.46 -37.57 24.74
C ALA A 685 -21.61 -39.03 25.22
N SER A 686 -21.87 -39.23 26.51
CA SER A 686 -22.01 -40.57 27.12
C SER A 686 -23.32 -41.24 26.78
#